data_AF-A0A067CYL5-F1
#
_entry.id   AF-A0A067CYL5-F1
#
_cell.length_a   1.000
_cell.length_b   1.000
_cell.length_c   1.000
_cell.angle_alpha   90.00
_cell.angle_beta   90.00
_cell.angle_gamma   90.00
#
_symmetry.space_group_name_H-M   'P 1'
#
loop_
_entity.id
_entity.type
_entity.pdbx_description
1 polymer ?
#
loop_
_entity_poly.entity_id
_entity_poly.type
_entity_poly.pdbx_seq_one_letter_code
_entity_poly.pdbx_strand_id
1 'polypeptide(L)'
;MGNTTSYGLALLSLGVAMADTYDVIVVGSGPGGLVAAEYLSRNASLSVLVLEAGLPTLAASGGNNFPSYAQANGLTVFDIPGEYTNIAFGGNAAYRYGTDWVSSPTGLYLGKCVGGSSSLNGMLYFRTPDSYVTEASWPNDVATVNAGFSAIETMFTATNNPSPDGVRYNQQAYNIMRSVLGSGGGYTESSNLNNDRNAKSKSYGHPPFAIKNGLRDSPAKTFLGVAKARSNFKLISSATVSYIIQSKGTATGVVYTTGGQTVTASLSGNGAVIVAGGAAMTPKILMQSGVGPSSQLNLLKSRGNSPGVSGDAANWVVNENVGDSMFDSQQLLMTFSRNDMVTFSYSQSQTAAITQYMTQGRSGPWASPDPILIAYENYNFNNRAYQFQVTAFTHGFNWGSNSPTEFGVAVYVNNPISRDSARFSSDGGYRLDTARSLYSNPTDRAAVANYLDKLRGWMSSQGVTQVVPNAGVSSMDFVNANIQGANHYGGSCYASGDGSDAKRCADETLRVVGTKNIFVGDASLMKTGTVNPYGFIMYAGYQTGVNVAKAIASGSTTPVTPPGSCSNLQSDLDYYGNDIKSTSRASATDCCGDCAATAGCALYVWTGNNGGTCWLKNAAGAPSSKPGAKSGFRGTVTTPPVTTTPPPAGSCTNLQSDLDYFGNDIKSTSRASANDCCADCAATTGCVLYVWTNTAGGTCWLKNAAGPSSSKPGAKSGFTTSPPLSSCGAPLANTDFDGQDVANVPGGTPAVCCAACQSNPACNAYSIWNNICWLKSGSNAPRSALGVVAATVNKCSALESDVDYFGNDLGSAPAAAATGCCALCRNRAGCKSFSWFQGVCYLKSAKGASSTKTGVISAVVIA
;
A
#
# COMPACT_ATOMS: atom_id res chain seq x y z
N MET A 1 -65.07 34.60 -8.85
CA MET A 1 -65.08 33.22 -9.38
C MET A 1 -64.01 33.21 -10.47
N GLY A 2 -62.93 32.45 -10.47
CA GLY A 2 -62.42 31.25 -9.77
C GLY A 2 -61.28 30.74 -10.70
N ASN A 3 -60.30 29.94 -10.30
CA ASN A 3 -60.08 29.22 -9.05
C ASN A 3 -58.58 29.26 -8.71
N THR A 4 -58.26 29.43 -7.43
CA THR A 4 -56.93 29.11 -6.89
C THR A 4 -56.71 27.60 -6.93
N THR A 5 -55.57 27.15 -7.48
CA THR A 5 -55.10 25.77 -7.32
C THR A 5 -53.74 25.79 -6.65
N SER A 6 -53.63 25.09 -5.53
CA SER A 6 -52.54 25.25 -4.56
C SER A 6 -51.17 24.81 -5.08
N TYR A 7 -50.13 25.56 -4.70
CA TYR A 7 -48.77 25.04 -4.64
C TYR A 7 -48.70 23.96 -3.54
N GLY A 8 -48.79 22.70 -3.94
CA GLY A 8 -48.46 21.60 -3.05
C GLY A 8 -46.96 21.62 -2.77
N LEU A 9 -46.57 21.94 -1.53
CA LEU A 9 -45.25 21.57 -1.05
C LEU A 9 -45.18 20.05 -1.02
N ALA A 10 -44.64 19.45 -2.08
CA ALA A 10 -44.10 18.11 -1.99
C ALA A 10 -42.94 18.18 -0.97
N LEU A 11 -43.10 17.53 0.18
CA LEU A 11 -41.95 17.18 1.00
C LEU A 11 -41.05 16.33 0.09
N LEU A 12 -39.91 16.90 -0.30
CA LEU A 12 -38.80 16.17 -0.89
C LEU A 12 -38.26 15.22 0.17
N SER A 13 -38.90 14.05 0.31
CA SER A 13 -38.21 12.89 0.81
C SER A 13 -37.00 12.68 -0.10
N LEU A 14 -35.80 12.64 0.49
CA LEU A 14 -34.57 12.21 -0.15
C LEU A 14 -34.63 10.69 -0.38
N GLY A 15 -35.63 10.26 -1.15
CA GLY A 15 -35.81 8.89 -1.58
C GLY A 15 -34.77 8.60 -2.65
N VAL A 16 -33.76 7.81 -2.28
CA VAL A 16 -32.85 7.21 -3.24
C VAL A 16 -33.68 6.39 -4.22
N ALA A 17 -33.76 6.82 -5.47
CA ALA A 17 -34.34 6.01 -6.53
C ALA A 17 -33.47 4.76 -6.69
N MET A 18 -34.03 3.60 -6.36
CA MET A 18 -33.41 2.30 -6.61
C MET A 18 -33.41 2.10 -8.13
N ALA A 19 -32.25 2.22 -8.76
CA ALA A 19 -32.08 1.88 -10.17
C ALA A 19 -31.99 0.35 -10.34
N ASP A 20 -32.01 -0.09 -11.59
CA ASP A 20 -31.96 -1.51 -11.95
C ASP A 20 -30.72 -2.23 -11.35
N THR A 21 -30.81 -3.55 -11.25
CA THR A 21 -29.70 -4.42 -10.82
C THR A 21 -28.86 -4.83 -12.03
N TYR A 22 -27.53 -4.78 -11.90
CA TYR A 22 -26.57 -5.09 -12.97
C TYR A 22 -25.53 -6.13 -12.54
N ASP A 23 -25.07 -6.96 -13.48
CA ASP A 23 -23.96 -7.90 -13.24
C ASP A 23 -22.60 -7.21 -13.27
N VAL A 24 -22.49 -6.14 -14.05
CA VAL A 24 -21.28 -5.30 -14.10
C VAL A 24 -21.63 -3.82 -14.08
N ILE A 25 -20.98 -3.07 -13.19
CA ILE A 25 -21.01 -1.61 -13.19
C ILE A 25 -19.59 -1.10 -13.48
N VAL A 26 -19.42 -0.42 -14.62
CA VAL A 26 -18.16 0.21 -15.05
C VAL A 26 -18.21 1.70 -14.72
N VAL A 27 -17.25 2.16 -13.92
CA VAL A 27 -17.13 3.55 -13.47
C VAL A 27 -16.10 4.28 -14.34
N GLY A 28 -16.57 5.09 -15.28
CA GLY A 28 -15.75 5.80 -16.27
C GLY A 28 -15.81 5.16 -17.65
N SER A 29 -16.08 5.97 -18.68
CA SER A 29 -16.12 5.54 -20.09
C SER A 29 -14.83 5.87 -20.85
N GLY A 30 -13.70 5.89 -20.14
CA GLY A 30 -12.37 6.01 -20.72
C GLY A 30 -11.99 4.81 -21.61
N PRO A 31 -10.77 4.80 -22.16
CA PRO A 31 -10.37 3.80 -23.16
C PRO A 31 -10.50 2.36 -22.68
N GLY A 32 -10.05 2.06 -21.47
CA GLY A 32 -10.18 0.72 -20.90
C GLY A 32 -11.60 0.38 -20.46
N GLY A 33 -12.33 1.33 -19.88
CA GLY A 33 -13.71 1.13 -19.41
C GLY A 33 -14.68 0.74 -20.54
N LEU A 34 -14.65 1.45 -21.68
CA LEU A 34 -15.50 1.11 -22.82
C LEU A 34 -15.11 -0.20 -23.52
N VAL A 35 -13.81 -0.54 -23.57
CA VAL A 35 -13.36 -1.82 -24.12
C VAL A 35 -13.77 -2.99 -23.20
N ALA A 36 -13.66 -2.83 -21.88
CA ALA A 36 -14.13 -3.82 -20.91
C ALA A 36 -15.65 -4.03 -21.01
N ALA A 37 -16.42 -2.95 -21.05
CA ALA A 37 -17.88 -3.00 -21.12
C ALA A 37 -18.40 -3.57 -22.45
N GLU A 38 -17.73 -3.27 -23.56
CA GLU A 38 -18.03 -3.89 -24.85
C GLU A 38 -17.74 -5.39 -24.80
N TYR A 39 -16.57 -5.83 -24.32
CA TYR A 39 -16.23 -7.25 -24.21
C TYR A 39 -17.26 -8.02 -23.37
N LEU A 40 -17.61 -7.50 -22.19
CA LEU A 40 -18.53 -8.13 -21.25
C LEU A 40 -19.96 -8.23 -21.81
N SER A 41 -20.45 -7.16 -22.44
CA SER A 41 -21.80 -7.14 -23.03
C SER A 41 -21.99 -8.06 -24.25
N ARG A 42 -20.91 -8.65 -24.80
CA ARG A 42 -21.01 -9.73 -25.81
C ARG A 42 -21.73 -10.96 -25.25
N ASN A 43 -21.64 -11.21 -23.94
CA ASN A 43 -22.45 -12.21 -23.27
C ASN A 43 -23.83 -11.61 -22.93
N ALA A 44 -24.86 -12.00 -23.66
CA ALA A 44 -26.23 -11.51 -23.48
C ALA A 44 -26.82 -11.79 -22.07
N SER A 45 -26.26 -12.76 -21.34
CA SER A 45 -26.65 -13.07 -19.96
C SER A 45 -26.03 -12.15 -18.90
N LEU A 46 -25.13 -11.24 -19.28
CA LEU A 46 -24.55 -10.23 -18.38
C LEU A 46 -25.15 -8.86 -18.66
N SER A 47 -25.77 -8.28 -17.64
CA SER A 47 -26.24 -6.88 -17.65
C SER A 47 -25.10 -5.92 -17.29
N VAL A 48 -24.82 -4.95 -18.17
CA VAL A 48 -23.65 -4.07 -18.07
C VAL A 48 -24.07 -2.59 -18.06
N LEU A 49 -23.75 -1.89 -16.98
CA LEU A 49 -23.92 -0.44 -16.83
C LEU A 49 -22.57 0.28 -16.93
N VAL A 50 -22.51 1.36 -17.70
CA VAL A 50 -21.38 2.31 -17.72
C VAL A 50 -21.84 3.66 -17.18
N LEU A 51 -21.13 4.19 -16.19
CA LEU A 51 -21.39 5.50 -15.59
C LEU A 51 -20.26 6.46 -15.98
N GLU A 52 -20.59 7.56 -16.68
CA GLU A 52 -19.64 8.57 -17.14
C GLU A 52 -19.97 9.94 -16.54
N ALA A 53 -19.01 10.57 -15.86
CA ALA A 53 -19.22 11.87 -15.22
C ALA A 53 -19.35 13.04 -16.21
N GLY A 54 -18.84 12.89 -17.42
CA GLY A 54 -18.80 13.90 -18.47
C GLY A 54 -19.93 13.84 -19.51
N LEU A 55 -19.77 14.67 -20.55
CA LEU A 55 -20.71 14.81 -21.67
C LEU A 55 -20.33 13.92 -22.88
N PRO A 56 -21.30 13.54 -23.75
CA PRO A 56 -21.03 12.94 -25.06
C PRO A 56 -20.12 13.81 -25.96
N THR A 57 -19.32 13.19 -26.84
CA THR A 57 -18.25 13.87 -27.60
C THR A 57 -18.39 13.70 -29.12
N LEU A 58 -17.96 12.57 -29.66
CA LEU A 58 -18.08 12.23 -31.08
C LEU A 58 -19.56 12.09 -31.45
N ALA A 59 -19.94 12.41 -32.68
CA ALA A 59 -21.32 12.27 -33.15
C ALA A 59 -21.87 10.85 -32.93
N ALA A 60 -21.03 9.84 -33.15
CA ALA A 60 -21.35 8.42 -32.90
C ALA A 60 -21.69 8.11 -31.42
N SER A 61 -21.24 8.93 -30.48
CA SER A 61 -21.53 8.83 -29.04
C SER A 61 -22.72 9.68 -28.58
N GLY A 62 -23.36 10.43 -29.49
CA GLY A 62 -24.45 11.36 -29.18
C GLY A 62 -23.98 12.79 -28.86
N GLY A 63 -22.74 13.15 -29.19
CA GLY A 63 -22.26 14.53 -29.07
C GLY A 63 -22.86 15.46 -30.11
N ASN A 64 -22.99 16.74 -29.75
CA ASN A 64 -23.64 17.78 -30.57
C ASN A 64 -22.82 19.07 -30.73
N ASN A 65 -21.53 19.04 -30.38
CA ASN A 65 -20.63 20.19 -30.50
C ASN A 65 -20.07 20.29 -31.93
N PHE A 66 -20.89 20.75 -32.86
CA PHE A 66 -20.55 20.88 -34.28
C PHE A 66 -19.85 22.23 -34.56
N PRO A 67 -18.65 22.26 -35.15
CA PRO A 67 -18.11 23.50 -35.71
C PRO A 67 -18.93 23.90 -36.94
N SER A 68 -19.09 25.20 -37.18
CA SER A 68 -19.98 25.74 -38.21
C SER A 68 -19.71 25.18 -39.61
N TYR A 69 -18.43 24.94 -39.95
CA TYR A 69 -18.03 24.40 -41.25
C TYR A 69 -18.37 22.91 -41.46
N ALA A 70 -18.68 22.16 -40.40
CA ALA A 70 -18.97 20.71 -40.46
C ALA A 70 -20.38 20.34 -39.96
N GLN A 71 -21.18 21.32 -39.53
CA GLN A 71 -22.54 21.10 -39.03
C GLN A 71 -23.45 20.38 -40.04
N ALA A 72 -23.36 20.73 -41.32
CA ALA A 72 -24.12 20.08 -42.40
C ALA A 72 -23.74 18.59 -42.61
N ASN A 73 -22.55 18.19 -42.16
CA ASN A 73 -22.04 16.81 -42.25
C ASN A 73 -22.26 16.01 -40.95
N GLY A 74 -22.80 16.64 -39.90
CA GLY A 74 -23.03 16.00 -38.60
C GLY A 74 -21.74 15.54 -37.90
N LEU A 75 -20.59 16.15 -38.17
CA LEU A 75 -19.31 15.83 -37.53
C LEU A 75 -19.07 16.80 -36.36
N THR A 76 -18.92 16.27 -35.14
CA THR A 76 -18.55 17.16 -34.03
C THR A 76 -17.08 17.54 -34.13
N VAL A 77 -16.67 18.57 -33.40
CA VAL A 77 -15.27 18.98 -33.31
C VAL A 77 -14.36 17.80 -32.95
N PHE A 78 -14.85 16.85 -32.14
CA PHE A 78 -14.13 15.66 -31.69
C PHE A 78 -13.92 14.61 -32.79
N ASP A 79 -14.78 14.56 -33.81
CA ASP A 79 -14.64 13.63 -34.93
C ASP A 79 -13.50 14.02 -35.90
N ILE A 80 -13.06 15.29 -35.87
CA ILE A 80 -12.17 15.90 -36.87
C ILE A 80 -10.72 15.92 -36.36
N PRO A 81 -9.75 15.27 -37.03
CA PRO A 81 -8.38 15.17 -36.53
C PRO A 81 -7.65 16.51 -36.36
N GLY A 82 -7.77 17.42 -37.32
CA GLY A 82 -7.12 18.75 -37.28
C GLY A 82 -7.60 19.66 -36.14
N GLU A 83 -8.75 19.38 -35.55
CA GLU A 83 -9.28 20.11 -34.38
C GLU A 83 -8.62 19.70 -33.05
N TYR A 84 -7.71 18.71 -33.06
CA TYR A 84 -7.01 18.22 -31.86
C TYR A 84 -6.48 19.36 -30.97
N THR A 85 -5.74 20.32 -31.52
CA THR A 85 -5.15 21.42 -30.74
C THR A 85 -6.21 22.31 -30.09
N ASN A 86 -7.32 22.55 -30.79
CA ASN A 86 -8.47 23.33 -30.30
C ASN A 86 -9.26 22.59 -29.21
N ILE A 87 -9.24 21.26 -29.20
CA ILE A 87 -9.91 20.41 -28.20
C ILE A 87 -9.03 20.12 -26.99
N ALA A 88 -7.73 19.92 -27.19
CA ALA A 88 -6.78 19.50 -26.17
C ALA A 88 -6.22 20.68 -25.37
N PHE A 89 -6.02 21.83 -26.02
CA PHE A 89 -5.42 23.01 -25.40
C PHE A 89 -6.37 24.22 -25.41
N GLY A 90 -7.05 24.50 -26.53
CA GLY A 90 -8.08 25.56 -26.64
C GLY A 90 -9.47 25.18 -26.10
N GLY A 91 -10.50 25.96 -26.42
CA GLY A 91 -11.91 25.50 -26.34
C GLY A 91 -12.57 25.40 -24.95
N ASN A 92 -13.74 24.74 -24.91
CA ASN A 92 -14.64 24.68 -23.76
C ASN A 92 -14.16 23.67 -22.70
N ALA A 93 -13.88 24.15 -21.48
CA ALA A 93 -13.43 23.34 -20.34
C ALA A 93 -14.45 22.30 -19.83
N ALA A 94 -15.72 22.35 -20.25
CA ALA A 94 -16.77 21.41 -19.81
C ALA A 94 -16.48 19.92 -20.11
N TYR A 95 -15.61 19.63 -21.09
CA TYR A 95 -15.18 18.27 -21.45
C TYR A 95 -13.90 17.81 -20.73
N ARG A 96 -13.30 18.67 -19.91
CA ARG A 96 -12.09 18.37 -19.12
C ARG A 96 -12.43 18.24 -17.64
N TYR A 97 -11.55 17.60 -16.88
CA TYR A 97 -11.58 17.72 -15.44
C TYR A 97 -11.19 19.14 -15.01
N GLY A 98 -12.19 19.99 -14.74
CA GLY A 98 -12.02 21.08 -13.79
C GLY A 98 -11.76 20.47 -12.41
N THR A 99 -10.50 20.43 -11.98
CA THR A 99 -10.10 19.95 -10.67
C THR A 99 -10.17 21.06 -9.63
N ASP A 100 -10.63 20.72 -8.43
CA ASP A 100 -10.65 21.65 -7.29
C ASP A 100 -9.23 22.18 -6.96
N TRP A 101 -8.19 21.33 -7.09
CA TRP A 101 -6.78 21.74 -7.13
C TRP A 101 -5.88 20.61 -7.65
N VAL A 102 -4.77 20.96 -8.32
CA VAL A 102 -3.70 20.03 -8.72
C VAL A 102 -2.35 20.69 -8.43
N SER A 103 -1.41 19.96 -7.83
CA SER A 103 -0.09 20.48 -7.43
C SER A 103 0.95 20.45 -8.56
N SER A 104 0.56 20.06 -9.76
CA SER A 104 1.42 19.94 -10.94
C SER A 104 1.84 21.33 -11.44
N PRO A 105 3.07 21.51 -11.96
CA PRO A 105 3.51 22.76 -12.60
C PRO A 105 2.67 23.16 -13.83
N THR A 106 1.88 22.22 -14.40
CA THR A 106 0.93 22.47 -15.48
C THR A 106 -0.48 21.99 -15.11
N GLY A 107 -1.51 22.62 -15.68
CA GLY A 107 -2.89 22.14 -15.57
C GLY A 107 -3.07 20.72 -16.15
N LEU A 108 -4.09 20.00 -15.69
CA LEU A 108 -4.43 18.67 -16.22
C LEU A 108 -5.25 18.78 -17.50
N TYR A 109 -4.78 18.13 -18.56
CA TYR A 109 -5.53 18.00 -19.82
C TYR A 109 -6.22 16.63 -19.89
N LEU A 110 -6.92 16.25 -18.81
CA LEU A 110 -7.65 14.98 -18.70
C LEU A 110 -9.11 15.14 -19.10
N GLY A 111 -9.60 14.20 -19.93
CA GLY A 111 -10.99 14.22 -20.42
C GLY A 111 -12.01 13.73 -19.41
N LYS A 112 -12.98 14.58 -19.09
CA LYS A 112 -14.21 14.27 -18.35
C LYS A 112 -15.36 14.26 -19.36
N CYS A 113 -15.45 13.19 -20.14
CA CYS A 113 -16.35 13.09 -21.29
C CYS A 113 -16.46 11.64 -21.77
N VAL A 114 -17.44 11.33 -22.63
CA VAL A 114 -17.59 9.98 -23.19
C VAL A 114 -16.38 9.64 -24.07
N GLY A 115 -15.69 8.53 -23.74
CA GLY A 115 -14.38 8.15 -24.30
C GLY A 115 -13.17 8.66 -23.50
N GLY A 116 -13.38 9.49 -22.48
CA GLY A 116 -12.35 10.14 -21.69
C GLY A 116 -11.32 10.87 -22.56
N SER A 117 -10.06 10.85 -22.14
CA SER A 117 -8.97 11.50 -22.89
C SER A 117 -8.78 11.00 -24.33
N SER A 118 -9.30 9.83 -24.74
CA SER A 118 -9.18 9.38 -26.16
C SER A 118 -10.04 10.18 -27.14
N SER A 119 -11.09 10.83 -26.64
CA SER A 119 -11.89 11.77 -27.43
C SER A 119 -11.21 13.15 -27.57
N LEU A 120 -10.14 13.41 -26.81
CA LEU A 120 -9.44 14.71 -26.75
C LEU A 120 -7.97 14.66 -27.21
N ASN A 121 -7.30 13.51 -27.09
CA ASN A 121 -5.85 13.38 -27.28
C ASN A 121 -5.40 13.53 -28.75
N GLY A 122 -4.08 13.54 -28.97
CA GLY A 122 -3.46 13.56 -30.31
C GLY A 122 -3.58 12.25 -31.09
N MET A 123 -4.52 11.37 -30.75
CA MET A 123 -4.86 10.13 -31.45
C MET A 123 -3.74 9.07 -31.57
N LEU A 124 -2.55 9.31 -31.02
CA LEU A 124 -1.41 8.38 -31.08
C LEU A 124 -1.75 7.00 -30.48
N TYR A 125 -1.70 5.96 -31.30
CA TYR A 125 -2.01 4.58 -30.93
C TYR A 125 -0.80 3.67 -31.14
N PHE A 126 -0.18 3.27 -30.04
CA PHE A 126 0.96 2.35 -30.04
C PHE A 126 0.59 1.00 -29.44
N ARG A 127 1.05 -0.08 -30.07
CA ARG A 127 1.39 -1.30 -29.35
C ARG A 127 2.68 -1.06 -28.56
N THR A 128 2.72 -1.51 -27.31
CA THR A 128 3.96 -1.46 -26.51
C THR A 128 5.00 -2.42 -27.08
N PRO A 129 6.32 -2.15 -26.93
CA PRO A 129 7.33 -3.16 -27.22
C PRO A 129 7.10 -4.39 -26.32
N ASP A 130 7.46 -5.57 -26.81
CA ASP A 130 7.29 -6.83 -26.06
C ASP A 130 8.12 -6.82 -24.75
N SER A 131 9.26 -6.12 -24.73
CA SER A 131 10.12 -5.96 -23.55
C SER A 131 9.43 -5.22 -22.40
N TYR A 132 8.50 -4.31 -22.70
CA TYR A 132 7.78 -3.53 -21.68
C TYR A 132 6.98 -4.42 -20.71
N VAL A 133 6.51 -5.60 -21.16
CA VAL A 133 5.83 -6.56 -20.30
C VAL A 133 6.73 -6.99 -19.13
N THR A 134 7.99 -7.30 -19.41
CA THR A 134 9.00 -7.64 -18.40
C THR A 134 9.44 -6.41 -17.61
N GLU A 135 9.74 -5.29 -18.28
CA GLU A 135 10.20 -4.04 -17.65
C GLU A 135 9.19 -3.47 -16.64
N ALA A 136 7.89 -3.52 -16.96
CA ALA A 136 6.81 -3.09 -16.09
C ALA A 136 6.42 -4.15 -15.03
N SER A 137 6.99 -5.36 -15.09
CA SER A 137 6.56 -6.52 -14.30
C SER A 137 5.06 -6.81 -14.44
N TRP A 138 4.55 -6.70 -15.67
CA TRP A 138 3.12 -6.82 -15.95
C TRP A 138 2.61 -8.25 -15.66
N PRO A 139 1.40 -8.45 -15.09
CA PRO A 139 0.97 -9.78 -14.66
C PRO A 139 0.73 -10.81 -15.77
N ASN A 140 0.54 -10.36 -17.00
CA ASN A 140 0.21 -11.22 -18.15
C ASN A 140 1.43 -11.30 -19.07
N ASP A 141 1.68 -12.47 -19.65
CA ASP A 141 2.83 -12.66 -20.54
C ASP A 141 2.68 -11.92 -21.88
N VAL A 142 3.79 -11.84 -22.62
CA VAL A 142 3.87 -11.18 -23.94
C VAL A 142 2.86 -11.76 -24.93
N ALA A 143 2.59 -13.06 -24.87
CA ALA A 143 1.63 -13.72 -25.75
C ALA A 143 0.19 -13.26 -25.46
N THR A 144 -0.19 -13.21 -24.18
CA THR A 144 -1.50 -12.75 -23.70
C THR A 144 -1.71 -11.26 -24.00
N VAL A 145 -0.69 -10.43 -23.78
CA VAL A 145 -0.71 -9.00 -24.12
C VAL A 145 -0.92 -8.82 -25.63
N ASN A 146 -0.14 -9.50 -26.47
CA ASN A 146 -0.28 -9.41 -27.92
C ASN A 146 -1.60 -9.98 -28.44
N ALA A 147 -2.14 -11.04 -27.82
CA ALA A 147 -3.47 -11.57 -28.13
C ALA A 147 -4.58 -10.56 -27.81
N GLY A 148 -4.48 -9.86 -26.67
CA GLY A 148 -5.42 -8.80 -26.29
C GLY A 148 -5.38 -7.60 -27.24
N PHE A 149 -4.19 -7.13 -27.63
CA PHE A 149 -4.04 -6.12 -28.69
C PHE A 149 -4.68 -6.60 -30.00
N SER A 150 -4.38 -7.82 -30.45
CA SER A 150 -4.95 -8.37 -31.70
C SER A 150 -6.48 -8.51 -31.64
N ALA A 151 -7.06 -8.85 -30.48
CA ALA A 151 -8.51 -8.91 -30.28
C ALA A 151 -9.18 -7.53 -30.39
N ILE A 152 -8.55 -6.49 -29.83
CA ILE A 152 -8.96 -5.08 -29.97
C ILE A 152 -8.88 -4.63 -31.42
N GLU A 153 -7.77 -4.96 -32.10
CA GLU A 153 -7.47 -4.49 -33.45
C GLU A 153 -8.35 -5.13 -34.54
N THR A 154 -9.12 -6.18 -34.23
CA THR A 154 -10.20 -6.67 -35.11
C THR A 154 -11.26 -5.62 -35.41
N MET A 155 -11.48 -4.66 -34.50
CA MET A 155 -12.45 -3.57 -34.65
C MET A 155 -11.78 -2.20 -34.76
N PHE A 156 -10.60 -2.03 -34.16
CA PHE A 156 -9.97 -0.73 -33.93
C PHE A 156 -8.55 -0.67 -34.50
N THR A 157 -8.37 0.01 -35.63
CA THR A 157 -7.11 0.02 -36.40
C THR A 157 -6.39 1.36 -36.31
N ALA A 158 -5.06 1.34 -36.36
CA ALA A 158 -4.24 2.55 -36.51
C ALA A 158 -3.70 2.70 -37.94
N THR A 159 -3.42 3.94 -38.34
CA THR A 159 -2.77 4.32 -39.62
C THR A 159 -1.66 5.32 -39.37
N ASN A 160 -0.54 5.21 -40.11
CA ASN A 160 0.48 6.26 -40.18
C ASN A 160 0.36 7.13 -41.45
N ASN A 161 -0.79 7.06 -42.12
CA ASN A 161 -1.17 7.88 -43.26
C ASN A 161 -2.68 8.16 -43.17
N PRO A 162 -3.10 9.18 -42.40
CA PRO A 162 -4.51 9.37 -42.02
C PRO A 162 -5.37 10.02 -43.11
N SER A 163 -4.75 10.71 -44.08
CA SER A 163 -5.45 11.32 -45.22
C SER A 163 -5.96 10.26 -46.20
N PRO A 164 -7.27 10.22 -46.54
CA PRO A 164 -7.83 9.21 -47.45
C PRO A 164 -7.30 9.21 -48.89
N ASP A 165 -6.64 10.29 -49.33
CA ASP A 165 -5.94 10.36 -50.62
C ASP A 165 -4.56 9.68 -50.61
N GLY A 166 -4.12 9.17 -49.45
CA GLY A 166 -2.81 8.53 -49.29
C GLY A 166 -1.63 9.51 -49.23
N VAL A 167 -1.87 10.82 -49.16
CA VAL A 167 -0.82 11.85 -49.10
C VAL A 167 -0.53 12.28 -47.66
N ARG A 168 0.77 12.32 -47.31
CA ARG A 168 1.22 12.94 -46.05
C ARG A 168 1.54 14.41 -46.28
N TYR A 169 0.83 15.28 -45.56
CA TYR A 169 0.97 16.73 -45.66
C TYR A 169 1.98 17.30 -44.64
N ASN A 170 2.39 18.55 -44.82
CA ASN A 170 3.24 19.32 -43.88
C ASN A 170 4.56 18.61 -43.48
N GLN A 171 5.23 17.97 -44.45
CA GLN A 171 6.39 17.11 -44.23
C GLN A 171 7.72 17.85 -44.05
N GLN A 172 7.74 19.18 -44.01
CA GLN A 172 8.95 19.99 -43.86
C GLN A 172 9.69 19.65 -42.55
N ALA A 173 9.00 19.72 -41.41
CA ALA A 173 9.57 19.33 -40.11
C ALA A 173 9.97 17.84 -40.07
N TYR A 174 9.24 16.95 -40.77
CA TYR A 174 9.63 15.55 -40.92
C TYR A 174 10.97 15.41 -41.63
N ASN A 175 11.15 16.08 -42.77
CA ASN A 175 12.36 16.01 -43.58
C ASN A 175 13.58 16.65 -42.89
N ILE A 176 13.37 17.74 -42.15
CA ILE A 176 14.40 18.32 -41.28
C ILE A 176 14.85 17.28 -40.24
N MET A 177 13.91 16.68 -39.51
CA MET A 177 14.19 15.75 -38.43
C MET A 177 14.71 14.38 -38.90
N ARG A 178 14.31 13.93 -40.10
CA ARG A 178 14.89 12.78 -40.81
C ARG A 178 16.40 12.93 -40.95
N SER A 179 16.88 14.12 -41.33
CA SER A 179 18.31 14.42 -41.46
C SER A 179 19.01 14.54 -40.10
N VAL A 180 18.37 15.21 -39.12
CA VAL A 180 18.91 15.36 -37.74
C VAL A 180 19.09 14.00 -37.07
N LEU A 181 18.06 13.15 -37.09
CA LEU A 181 18.10 11.85 -36.41
C LEU A 181 18.86 10.81 -37.23
N GLY A 182 18.66 10.77 -38.55
CA GLY A 182 19.35 9.84 -39.45
C GLY A 182 20.84 10.15 -39.57
N SER A 183 21.19 11.23 -40.27
CA SER A 183 22.58 11.59 -40.56
C SER A 183 23.33 12.14 -39.33
N GLY A 184 22.66 12.88 -38.45
CA GLY A 184 23.27 13.40 -37.22
C GLY A 184 23.32 12.38 -36.08
N GLY A 185 22.21 11.72 -35.78
CA GLY A 185 22.06 10.79 -34.65
C GLY A 185 22.38 9.32 -34.93
N GLY A 186 22.42 8.90 -36.20
CA GLY A 186 22.56 7.50 -36.61
C GLY A 186 21.30 6.66 -36.37
N TYR A 187 20.12 7.25 -36.56
CA TYR A 187 18.83 6.56 -36.40
C TYR A 187 18.34 5.94 -37.71
N THR A 188 17.57 4.85 -37.60
CA THR A 188 16.93 4.17 -38.73
C THR A 188 15.46 4.60 -38.88
N GLU A 189 15.03 4.85 -40.11
CA GLU A 189 13.63 5.11 -40.43
C GLU A 189 12.83 3.79 -40.45
N SER A 190 11.73 3.76 -39.71
CA SER A 190 10.72 2.71 -39.70
C SER A 190 9.58 3.07 -40.66
N SER A 191 9.19 2.11 -41.50
CA SER A 191 8.03 2.29 -42.39
C SER A 191 6.69 2.25 -41.62
N ASN A 192 6.66 1.62 -40.44
CA ASN A 192 5.52 1.56 -39.53
C ASN A 192 5.97 1.24 -38.09
N LEU A 193 5.90 2.23 -37.21
CA LEU A 193 6.36 2.13 -35.81
C LEU A 193 5.62 1.09 -34.95
N ASN A 194 4.44 0.60 -35.37
CA ASN A 194 3.72 -0.48 -34.69
C ASN A 194 4.13 -1.87 -35.19
N ASN A 195 4.51 -2.00 -36.46
CA ASN A 195 5.12 -3.23 -36.97
C ASN A 195 6.51 -3.39 -36.34
N ASP A 196 7.30 -2.31 -36.36
CA ASP A 196 8.64 -2.24 -35.78
C ASP A 196 8.60 -1.89 -34.28
N ARG A 197 7.53 -2.25 -33.54
CA ARG A 197 7.34 -1.81 -32.16
C ARG A 197 8.48 -2.19 -31.22
N ASN A 198 9.20 -3.28 -31.49
CA ASN A 198 10.35 -3.73 -30.71
C ASN A 198 11.65 -2.98 -31.05
N ALA A 199 11.72 -2.25 -32.16
CA ALA A 199 12.79 -1.31 -32.45
C ALA A 199 12.57 -0.02 -31.65
N LYS A 200 13.19 0.06 -30.47
CA LYS A 200 13.16 1.23 -29.56
C LYS A 200 14.54 1.81 -29.24
N SER A 201 15.58 1.37 -29.95
CA SER A 201 16.90 2.00 -29.91
C SER A 201 17.20 2.63 -31.27
N LYS A 202 17.28 3.96 -31.30
CA LYS A 202 17.56 4.79 -32.47
C LYS A 202 16.66 4.50 -33.68
N SER A 203 15.35 4.51 -33.48
CA SER A 203 14.34 4.38 -34.53
C SER A 203 13.49 5.65 -34.65
N TYR A 204 13.04 6.01 -35.85
CA TYR A 204 12.04 7.06 -36.07
C TYR A 204 11.07 6.73 -37.19
N GLY A 205 9.93 7.40 -37.28
CA GLY A 205 9.01 7.27 -38.40
C GLY A 205 7.73 8.10 -38.25
N HIS A 206 6.81 7.92 -39.19
CA HIS A 206 5.48 8.55 -39.12
C HIS A 206 4.66 7.99 -37.94
N PRO A 207 4.00 8.86 -37.14
CA PRO A 207 3.21 8.43 -36.00
C PRO A 207 2.02 7.54 -36.40
N PRO A 208 1.75 6.44 -35.68
CA PRO A 208 0.53 5.68 -35.84
C PRO A 208 -0.62 6.36 -35.09
N PHE A 209 -1.69 6.69 -35.81
CA PHE A 209 -2.89 7.35 -35.28
C PHE A 209 -4.10 6.42 -35.31
N ALA A 210 -4.94 6.52 -34.27
CA ALA A 210 -6.33 6.05 -34.25
C ALA A 210 -7.22 6.95 -35.11
N ILE A 211 -7.02 6.87 -36.44
CA ILE A 211 -7.79 7.62 -37.45
C ILE A 211 -8.25 6.63 -38.52
N LYS A 212 -9.50 6.76 -38.94
CA LYS A 212 -10.11 5.92 -39.98
C LYS A 212 -10.93 6.79 -40.93
N ASN A 213 -10.58 6.76 -42.21
CA ASN A 213 -11.20 7.56 -43.28
C ASN A 213 -11.21 9.08 -42.94
N GLY A 214 -10.06 9.63 -42.52
CA GLY A 214 -9.90 11.04 -42.16
C GLY A 214 -10.68 11.50 -40.91
N LEU A 215 -11.25 10.57 -40.11
CA LEU A 215 -11.95 10.87 -38.86
C LEU A 215 -11.22 10.24 -37.67
N ARG A 216 -11.27 10.89 -36.51
CA ARG A 216 -10.88 10.29 -35.23
C ARG A 216 -11.59 8.94 -35.05
N ASP A 217 -10.87 7.96 -34.55
CA ASP A 217 -11.43 6.76 -33.94
C ASP A 217 -11.17 6.78 -32.42
N SER A 218 -12.14 6.30 -31.65
CA SER A 218 -12.00 6.12 -30.21
C SER A 218 -12.96 5.03 -29.71
N PRO A 219 -12.74 4.50 -28.49
CA PRO A 219 -13.71 3.63 -27.84
C PRO A 219 -15.13 4.20 -27.73
N ALA A 220 -15.32 5.52 -27.71
CA ALA A 220 -16.64 6.16 -27.76
C ALA A 220 -17.36 6.04 -29.13
N LYS A 221 -16.61 5.77 -30.20
CA LYS A 221 -17.13 5.55 -31.56
C LYS A 221 -17.24 4.07 -31.89
N THR A 222 -16.15 3.32 -31.72
CA THR A 222 -16.08 1.91 -32.13
C THR A 222 -16.72 0.98 -31.09
N PHE A 223 -16.22 0.96 -29.86
CA PHE A 223 -16.66 -0.01 -28.84
C PHE A 223 -18.04 0.32 -28.26
N LEU A 224 -18.28 1.59 -27.89
CA LEU A 224 -19.61 2.07 -27.51
C LEU A 224 -20.61 1.95 -28.68
N GLY A 225 -20.16 2.19 -29.92
CA GLY A 225 -20.99 2.13 -31.11
C GLY A 225 -21.64 0.76 -31.32
N VAL A 226 -20.91 -0.32 -31.06
CA VAL A 226 -21.45 -1.69 -31.11
C VAL A 226 -22.14 -2.11 -29.81
N ALA A 227 -21.62 -1.71 -28.64
CA ALA A 227 -22.20 -2.11 -27.35
C ALA A 227 -23.60 -1.53 -27.13
N LYS A 228 -23.82 -0.26 -27.51
CA LYS A 228 -25.12 0.43 -27.31
C LYS A 228 -26.29 -0.14 -28.11
N ALA A 229 -26.03 -1.05 -29.06
CA ALA A 229 -27.06 -1.76 -29.82
C ALA A 229 -27.58 -3.02 -29.08
N ARG A 230 -26.94 -3.42 -27.98
CA ARG A 230 -27.27 -4.63 -27.21
C ARG A 230 -28.22 -4.28 -26.06
N SER A 231 -29.30 -5.04 -25.89
CA SER A 231 -30.33 -4.79 -24.86
C SER A 231 -29.83 -4.96 -23.42
N ASN A 232 -28.73 -5.69 -23.22
CA ASN A 232 -28.08 -5.90 -21.93
C ASN A 232 -27.01 -4.83 -21.59
N PHE A 233 -26.83 -3.80 -22.41
CA PHE A 233 -25.88 -2.71 -22.18
C PHE A 233 -26.59 -1.36 -21.97
N LYS A 234 -26.10 -0.57 -21.01
CA LYS A 234 -26.58 0.80 -20.74
C LYS A 234 -25.39 1.71 -20.43
N LEU A 235 -25.38 2.91 -21.00
CA LEU A 235 -24.47 3.98 -20.60
C LEU A 235 -25.27 5.18 -20.11
N ILE A 236 -24.86 5.76 -18.98
CA ILE A 236 -25.41 7.00 -18.44
C ILE A 236 -24.29 8.03 -18.37
N SER A 237 -24.38 9.07 -19.21
CA SER A 237 -23.49 10.24 -19.18
C SER A 237 -23.96 11.26 -18.14
N SER A 238 -23.10 12.22 -17.79
CA SER A 238 -23.35 13.18 -16.71
C SER A 238 -23.72 12.50 -15.37
N ALA A 239 -23.16 11.32 -15.13
CA ALA A 239 -23.31 10.47 -13.96
C ALA A 239 -22.00 10.42 -13.17
N THR A 240 -21.86 11.28 -12.16
CA THR A 240 -20.65 11.34 -11.34
C THR A 240 -20.75 10.33 -10.20
N VAL A 241 -19.99 9.24 -10.28
CA VAL A 241 -19.88 8.27 -9.18
C VAL A 241 -19.29 8.95 -7.95
N SER A 242 -19.98 8.78 -6.82
CA SER A 242 -19.60 9.33 -5.52
C SER A 242 -18.82 8.30 -4.70
N TYR A 243 -19.29 7.05 -4.67
CA TYR A 243 -18.62 5.92 -4.02
C TYR A 243 -19.25 4.58 -4.44
N ILE A 244 -18.50 3.50 -4.24
CA ILE A 244 -18.95 2.10 -4.32
C ILE A 244 -19.51 1.72 -2.94
N ILE A 245 -20.69 1.12 -2.92
CA ILE A 245 -21.25 0.53 -1.70
C ILE A 245 -20.52 -0.79 -1.46
N GLN A 246 -19.66 -0.85 -0.44
CA GLN A 246 -18.94 -2.07 -0.08
C GLN A 246 -18.84 -2.27 1.44
N SER A 247 -18.73 -3.53 1.84
CA SER A 247 -18.28 -3.91 3.19
C SER A 247 -17.27 -5.06 3.08
N LYS A 248 -16.13 -4.92 3.77
CA LYS A 248 -15.05 -5.93 3.83
C LYS A 248 -14.64 -6.40 2.43
N GLY A 249 -14.56 -5.45 1.50
CA GLY A 249 -14.17 -5.69 0.11
C GLY A 249 -15.25 -6.32 -0.77
N THR A 250 -16.47 -6.51 -0.28
CA THR A 250 -17.61 -6.99 -1.07
C THR A 250 -18.44 -5.80 -1.51
N ALA A 251 -18.40 -5.46 -2.80
CA ALA A 251 -19.25 -4.43 -3.39
C ALA A 251 -20.67 -4.97 -3.66
N THR A 252 -21.69 -4.16 -3.39
CA THR A 252 -23.11 -4.48 -3.64
C THR A 252 -23.81 -3.47 -4.54
N GLY A 253 -23.13 -2.39 -4.95
CA GLY A 253 -23.68 -1.36 -5.82
C GLY A 253 -22.79 -0.12 -5.89
N VAL A 254 -23.24 0.90 -6.61
CA VAL A 254 -22.55 2.18 -6.78
C VAL A 254 -23.54 3.32 -6.60
N VAL A 255 -23.14 4.33 -5.80
CA VAL A 255 -23.88 5.60 -5.65
C VAL A 255 -23.29 6.64 -6.59
N TYR A 256 -24.15 7.28 -7.37
CA TYR A 256 -23.76 8.31 -8.33
C TYR A 256 -24.78 9.46 -8.35
N THR A 257 -24.34 10.61 -8.85
CA THR A 257 -25.21 11.78 -9.04
C THR A 257 -25.41 12.09 -10.52
N THR A 258 -26.65 12.32 -10.93
CA THR A 258 -27.00 12.73 -12.30
C THR A 258 -28.25 13.62 -12.26
N GLY A 259 -28.30 14.68 -13.08
CA GLY A 259 -29.44 15.62 -13.08
C GLY A 259 -29.73 16.29 -11.72
N GLY A 260 -28.73 16.39 -10.83
CA GLY A 260 -28.90 16.86 -9.45
C GLY A 260 -29.49 15.84 -8.48
N GLN A 261 -29.81 14.63 -8.93
CA GLN A 261 -30.35 13.53 -8.11
C GLN A 261 -29.25 12.54 -7.72
N THR A 262 -29.36 11.98 -6.51
CA THR A 262 -28.52 10.86 -6.05
C THR A 262 -29.22 9.54 -6.33
N VAL A 263 -28.55 8.65 -7.03
CA VAL A 263 -29.09 7.35 -7.49
C VAL A 263 -28.16 6.22 -7.04
N THR A 264 -28.75 5.08 -6.69
CA THR A 264 -28.01 3.84 -6.41
C THR A 264 -28.31 2.82 -7.50
N ALA A 265 -27.26 2.33 -8.17
CA ALA A 265 -27.33 1.16 -9.02
C ALA A 265 -26.82 -0.06 -8.24
N SER A 266 -27.63 -1.13 -8.19
CA SER A 266 -27.31 -2.34 -7.42
C SER A 266 -26.53 -3.35 -8.26
N LEU A 267 -25.68 -4.16 -7.63
CA LEU A 267 -25.07 -5.33 -8.25
C LEU A 267 -25.94 -6.58 -8.06
N SER A 268 -25.89 -7.49 -9.03
CA SER A 268 -26.37 -8.86 -8.85
C SER A 268 -25.50 -9.60 -7.82
N GLY A 269 -25.96 -10.75 -7.30
CA GLY A 269 -25.29 -11.45 -6.19
C GLY A 269 -23.84 -11.86 -6.47
N ASN A 270 -23.49 -12.08 -7.74
CA ASN A 270 -22.12 -12.38 -8.19
C ASN A 270 -21.48 -11.22 -8.99
N GLY A 271 -22.12 -10.06 -9.04
CA GLY A 271 -21.73 -8.94 -9.89
C GLY A 271 -20.43 -8.26 -9.46
N ALA A 272 -19.86 -7.44 -10.34
CA ALA A 272 -18.58 -6.76 -10.13
C ALA A 272 -18.60 -5.28 -10.52
N VAL A 273 -17.77 -4.48 -9.84
CA VAL A 273 -17.44 -3.10 -10.25
C VAL A 273 -16.13 -3.10 -11.01
N ILE A 274 -16.05 -2.38 -12.13
CA ILE A 274 -14.79 -2.03 -12.80
C ILE A 274 -14.57 -0.53 -12.63
N VAL A 275 -13.51 -0.12 -11.93
CA VAL A 275 -13.11 1.28 -11.81
C VAL A 275 -12.19 1.63 -12.97
N ALA A 276 -12.64 2.57 -13.81
CA ALA A 276 -11.96 3.03 -15.01
C ALA A 276 -11.91 4.58 -15.07
N GLY A 277 -11.73 5.22 -13.90
CA GLY A 277 -11.65 6.68 -13.73
C GLY A 277 -10.34 7.30 -14.23
N GLY A 278 -9.38 6.48 -14.64
CA GLY A 278 -8.03 6.90 -15.01
C GLY A 278 -7.14 7.10 -13.78
N ALA A 279 -5.82 7.13 -14.01
CA ALA A 279 -4.81 7.22 -12.94
C ALA A 279 -5.04 8.40 -11.95
N ALA A 280 -5.61 9.50 -12.41
CA ALA A 280 -5.96 10.62 -11.54
C ALA A 280 -7.14 10.33 -10.59
N MET A 281 -8.21 9.68 -11.05
CA MET A 281 -9.49 9.66 -10.33
C MET A 281 -9.87 8.30 -9.73
N THR A 282 -9.30 7.21 -10.25
CA THR A 282 -9.49 5.86 -9.69
C THR A 282 -9.13 5.77 -8.20
N PRO A 283 -8.03 6.36 -7.70
CA PRO A 283 -7.75 6.36 -6.26
C PRO A 283 -8.75 7.18 -5.45
N LYS A 284 -9.26 8.31 -6.00
CA LYS A 284 -10.30 9.11 -5.37
C LYS A 284 -11.56 8.27 -5.10
N ILE A 285 -12.03 7.57 -6.13
CA ILE A 285 -13.23 6.72 -6.07
C ILE A 285 -13.04 5.60 -5.04
N LEU A 286 -11.90 4.92 -5.05
CA LEU A 286 -11.60 3.85 -4.09
C LEU A 286 -11.57 4.38 -2.65
N MET A 287 -10.85 5.46 -2.38
CA MET A 287 -10.76 6.06 -1.03
C MET A 287 -12.13 6.51 -0.51
N GLN A 288 -12.96 7.15 -1.34
CA GLN A 288 -14.32 7.54 -0.98
C GLN A 288 -15.26 6.35 -0.71
N SER A 289 -14.86 5.14 -1.15
CA SER A 289 -15.57 3.88 -0.95
C SER A 289 -15.07 3.06 0.25
N GLY A 290 -14.19 3.63 1.09
CA GLY A 290 -13.60 2.89 2.22
C GLY A 290 -12.52 1.88 1.79
N VAL A 291 -11.95 2.02 0.58
CA VAL A 291 -10.89 1.16 0.03
C VAL A 291 -9.64 2.00 -0.20
N GLY A 292 -8.63 1.87 0.66
CA GLY A 292 -7.41 2.66 0.51
C GLY A 292 -6.55 2.80 1.76
N PRO A 293 -5.68 3.83 1.80
CA PRO A 293 -4.67 4.01 2.84
C PRO A 293 -5.31 4.38 4.18
N SER A 294 -4.84 3.78 5.28
CA SER A 294 -5.45 3.97 6.62
C SER A 294 -5.50 5.43 7.03
N SER A 295 -4.48 6.22 6.68
CA SER A 295 -4.43 7.67 6.93
C SER A 295 -5.52 8.44 6.16
N GLN A 296 -5.81 8.04 4.93
CA GLN A 296 -6.81 8.66 4.06
C GLN A 296 -8.24 8.28 4.51
N LEU A 297 -8.47 7.02 4.87
CA LEU A 297 -9.78 6.59 5.37
C LEU A 297 -10.13 7.25 6.71
N ASN A 298 -9.16 7.38 7.63
CA ASN A 298 -9.35 8.13 8.88
C ASN A 298 -9.63 9.62 8.65
N LEU A 299 -8.96 10.27 7.68
CA LEU A 299 -9.21 11.66 7.29
C LEU A 299 -10.61 11.85 6.70
N LEU A 300 -11.05 10.97 5.79
CA LEU A 300 -12.38 11.05 5.20
C LEU A 300 -13.48 10.78 6.24
N LYS A 301 -13.27 9.83 7.16
CA LYS A 301 -14.15 9.56 8.30
C LYS A 301 -14.28 10.77 9.23
N SER A 302 -13.17 11.37 9.66
CA SER A 302 -13.19 12.48 10.62
C SER A 302 -13.87 13.73 10.09
N ARG A 303 -13.91 13.90 8.76
CA ARG A 303 -14.62 14.99 8.08
C ARG A 303 -16.13 14.78 7.91
N GLY A 304 -16.66 13.58 8.16
CA GLY A 304 -18.09 13.26 8.06
C GLY A 304 -18.72 13.27 6.66
N ASN A 305 -18.10 13.93 5.67
CA ASN A 305 -18.67 14.17 4.34
C ASN A 305 -18.29 13.08 3.31
N SER A 306 -18.11 11.82 3.72
CA SER A 306 -17.78 10.71 2.82
C SER A 306 -18.60 9.46 3.17
N PRO A 307 -19.88 9.38 2.72
CA PRO A 307 -20.80 8.34 3.14
C PRO A 307 -20.39 6.90 2.77
N GLY A 308 -19.52 6.72 1.78
CA GLY A 308 -18.94 5.41 1.43
C GLY A 308 -17.83 4.93 2.39
N VAL A 309 -17.34 5.79 3.27
CA VAL A 309 -16.38 5.41 4.32
C VAL A 309 -17.15 5.07 5.60
N SER A 310 -17.31 3.77 5.87
CA SER A 310 -18.03 3.27 7.04
C SER A 310 -17.52 3.90 8.35
N GLY A 311 -18.43 4.23 9.27
CA GLY A 311 -18.07 4.66 10.62
C GLY A 311 -17.35 3.57 11.43
N ASP A 312 -17.61 2.30 11.11
CA ASP A 312 -16.88 1.14 11.64
C ASP A 312 -15.73 0.78 10.70
N ALA A 313 -14.50 0.89 11.23
CA ALA A 313 -13.27 0.60 10.50
C ALA A 313 -13.11 -0.90 10.15
N ALA A 314 -13.83 -1.80 10.83
CA ALA A 314 -13.81 -3.23 10.49
C ALA A 314 -14.47 -3.54 9.14
N ASN A 315 -15.15 -2.57 8.50
CA ASN A 315 -15.73 -2.71 7.16
C ASN A 315 -14.83 -2.13 6.05
N TRP A 316 -13.71 -1.49 6.39
CA TRP A 316 -12.77 -0.91 5.44
C TRP A 316 -11.91 -1.98 4.75
N VAL A 317 -11.38 -1.64 3.59
CA VAL A 317 -10.27 -2.37 2.96
C VAL A 317 -9.04 -1.49 3.02
N VAL A 318 -8.12 -1.83 3.93
CA VAL A 318 -6.83 -1.15 4.04
C VAL A 318 -5.94 -1.60 2.90
N ASN A 319 -5.62 -0.67 2.01
CA ASN A 319 -4.70 -0.84 0.89
C ASN A 319 -3.89 0.45 0.73
N GLU A 320 -2.72 0.50 1.38
CA GLU A 320 -1.86 1.69 1.45
C GLU A 320 -1.34 2.17 0.08
N ASN A 321 -1.37 1.27 -0.91
CA ASN A 321 -0.89 1.48 -2.27
C ASN A 321 -1.91 2.18 -3.18
N VAL A 322 -3.18 2.30 -2.76
CA VAL A 322 -4.18 3.09 -3.49
C VAL A 322 -3.75 4.56 -3.50
N GLY A 323 -3.53 5.09 -4.70
CA GLY A 323 -3.05 6.46 -4.90
C GLY A 323 -1.58 6.65 -4.49
N ASP A 324 -0.79 5.59 -4.35
CA ASP A 324 0.68 5.65 -4.26
C ASP A 324 1.34 5.48 -5.64
N SER A 325 2.64 5.74 -5.75
CA SER A 325 3.45 5.34 -6.91
C SER A 325 2.95 5.86 -8.27
N MET A 326 2.25 7.00 -8.27
CA MET A 326 1.81 7.68 -9.50
C MET A 326 3.02 8.22 -10.27
N PHE A 327 2.98 8.13 -11.60
CA PHE A 327 3.93 8.80 -12.49
C PHE A 327 3.20 9.50 -13.63
N ASP A 328 3.88 10.41 -14.31
CA ASP A 328 3.58 10.87 -15.68
C ASP A 328 4.87 10.70 -16.51
N SER A 329 4.78 10.57 -17.83
CA SER A 329 5.96 10.80 -18.69
C SER A 329 6.36 12.28 -18.58
N GLN A 330 7.65 12.54 -18.46
CA GLN A 330 8.16 13.91 -18.41
C GLN A 330 8.39 14.39 -19.85
N GLN A 331 8.08 15.65 -20.16
CA GLN A 331 8.34 16.25 -21.46
C GLN A 331 9.04 17.61 -21.34
N LEU A 332 9.85 17.92 -22.34
CA LEU A 332 10.53 19.19 -22.52
C LEU A 332 10.23 19.72 -23.93
N LEU A 333 9.57 20.86 -24.03
CA LEU A 333 9.16 21.49 -25.28
C LEU A 333 10.20 22.51 -25.75
N MET A 334 10.58 22.47 -27.02
CA MET A 334 11.61 23.32 -27.63
C MET A 334 11.19 23.83 -29.00
N THR A 335 11.74 24.98 -29.40
CA THR A 335 11.51 25.58 -30.72
C THR A 335 12.82 25.70 -31.48
N PHE A 336 12.78 25.29 -32.73
CA PHE A 336 13.88 25.35 -33.67
C PHE A 336 13.42 26.03 -34.97
N SER A 337 14.34 26.48 -35.80
CA SER A 337 14.03 27.06 -37.10
C SER A 337 15.04 26.67 -38.18
N ARG A 338 14.57 26.61 -39.43
CA ARG A 338 15.41 26.44 -40.63
C ARG A 338 14.72 27.07 -41.84
N ASN A 339 15.48 27.62 -42.78
CA ASN A 339 14.94 28.43 -43.88
C ASN A 339 14.01 27.68 -44.85
N ASP A 340 14.04 26.35 -44.87
CA ASP A 340 13.18 25.46 -45.66
C ASP A 340 11.98 24.89 -44.87
N MET A 341 11.84 25.26 -43.59
CA MET A 341 10.64 24.98 -42.81
C MET A 341 9.48 25.84 -43.30
N VAL A 342 8.27 25.27 -43.29
CA VAL A 342 7.01 26.00 -43.52
C VAL A 342 6.08 25.68 -42.36
N THR A 343 5.91 26.64 -41.45
CA THR A 343 5.04 26.53 -40.28
C THR A 343 3.60 26.24 -40.68
N PHE A 344 3.00 25.20 -40.11
CA PHE A 344 1.57 24.95 -40.17
C PHE A 344 1.00 24.90 -38.75
N SER A 345 0.05 25.79 -38.45
CA SER A 345 -0.52 25.88 -37.11
C SER A 345 -1.99 25.48 -37.10
N TYR A 346 -2.30 24.35 -36.46
CA TYR A 346 -3.67 23.83 -36.33
C TYR A 346 -4.57 24.76 -35.50
N SER A 347 -4.03 25.47 -34.50
CA SER A 347 -4.82 26.39 -33.66
C SER A 347 -5.33 27.64 -34.39
N GLN A 348 -4.84 27.91 -35.60
CA GLN A 348 -5.29 29.02 -36.44
C GLN A 348 -6.47 28.65 -37.37
N SER A 349 -6.99 27.41 -37.30
CA SER A 349 -8.16 26.96 -38.07
C SER A 349 -8.02 27.22 -39.59
N GLN A 350 -6.99 26.61 -40.17
CA GLN A 350 -6.49 26.87 -41.53
C GLN A 350 -7.59 26.70 -42.61
N THR A 351 -8.19 27.80 -43.07
CA THR A 351 -9.36 27.79 -43.97
C THR A 351 -9.17 26.92 -45.21
N ALA A 352 -8.02 27.00 -45.88
CA ALA A 352 -7.76 26.18 -47.07
C ALA A 352 -7.70 24.67 -46.77
N ALA A 353 -7.11 24.29 -45.63
CA ALA A 353 -7.06 22.90 -45.17
C ALA A 353 -8.45 22.37 -44.80
N ILE A 354 -9.25 23.20 -44.11
CA ILE A 354 -10.64 22.89 -43.76
C ILE A 354 -11.48 22.74 -45.04
N THR A 355 -11.35 23.66 -46.00
CA THR A 355 -12.07 23.59 -47.28
C THR A 355 -11.70 22.32 -48.05
N GLN A 356 -10.41 21.98 -48.17
CA GLN A 356 -9.97 20.72 -48.80
C GLN A 356 -10.61 19.52 -48.10
N TYR A 357 -10.51 19.45 -46.78
CA TYR A 357 -11.04 18.35 -45.97
C TYR A 357 -12.56 18.17 -46.13
N MET A 358 -13.34 19.26 -46.09
CA MET A 358 -14.79 19.20 -46.23
C MET A 358 -15.26 18.88 -47.65
N THR A 359 -14.49 19.24 -48.69
CA THR A 359 -14.90 19.12 -50.11
C THR A 359 -14.26 17.95 -50.86
N GLN A 360 -13.10 17.45 -50.42
CA GLN A 360 -12.30 16.43 -51.10
C GLN A 360 -12.20 15.15 -50.26
N GLY A 361 -13.36 14.66 -49.79
CA GLY A 361 -13.45 13.34 -49.16
C GLY A 361 -12.68 13.17 -47.84
N ARG A 362 -12.55 14.24 -47.04
CA ARG A 362 -11.79 14.27 -45.76
C ARG A 362 -10.28 14.08 -45.94
N SER A 363 -9.73 14.52 -47.06
CA SER A 363 -8.29 14.55 -47.33
C SER A 363 -7.63 15.88 -46.97
N GLY A 364 -6.31 16.01 -47.16
CA GLY A 364 -5.57 17.22 -46.83
C GLY A 364 -5.03 17.25 -45.40
N PRO A 365 -4.32 18.33 -45.01
CA PRO A 365 -3.64 18.40 -43.71
C PRO A 365 -4.60 18.37 -42.51
N TRP A 366 -5.86 18.73 -42.67
CA TRP A 366 -6.86 18.66 -41.59
C TRP A 366 -7.30 17.22 -41.24
N ALA A 367 -6.92 16.23 -42.06
CA ALA A 367 -7.14 14.81 -41.81
C ALA A 367 -6.16 14.20 -40.80
N SER A 368 -5.12 14.94 -40.39
CA SER A 368 -4.14 14.57 -39.37
C SER A 368 -4.14 15.60 -38.24
N PRO A 369 -3.77 15.24 -37.01
CA PRO A 369 -3.22 16.19 -36.04
C PRO A 369 -1.70 16.32 -36.24
N ASP A 370 -1.07 17.18 -35.45
CA ASP A 370 0.33 16.99 -35.02
C ASP A 370 0.41 15.91 -33.92
N PRO A 371 1.54 15.20 -33.73
CA PRO A 371 2.86 15.44 -34.34
C PRO A 371 3.05 14.80 -35.73
N ILE A 372 4.12 15.17 -36.44
CA ILE A 372 4.45 14.58 -37.76
C ILE A 372 5.52 13.48 -37.73
N LEU A 373 6.34 13.39 -36.68
CA LEU A 373 7.41 12.41 -36.51
C LEU A 373 7.51 11.99 -35.05
N ILE A 374 7.72 10.70 -34.82
CA ILE A 374 8.10 10.15 -33.51
C ILE A 374 9.37 9.29 -33.66
N ALA A 375 10.28 9.41 -32.70
CA ALA A 375 11.51 8.63 -32.58
C ALA A 375 11.71 8.10 -31.16
N TYR A 376 12.48 7.02 -31.03
CA TYR A 376 12.78 6.35 -29.76
C TYR A 376 14.28 6.02 -29.62
N GLU A 377 14.85 6.27 -28.43
CA GLU A 377 16.19 5.81 -28.05
C GLU A 377 16.19 5.31 -26.60
N ASN A 378 16.35 3.99 -26.43
CA ASN A 378 16.83 3.38 -25.19
C ASN A 378 18.27 3.87 -24.94
N TYR A 379 18.43 4.76 -23.96
CA TYR A 379 19.67 5.49 -23.67
C TYR A 379 20.19 5.18 -22.28
N ASN A 380 21.45 4.75 -22.15
CA ASN A 380 22.07 4.49 -20.86
C ASN A 380 22.69 5.78 -20.30
N PHE A 381 22.22 6.21 -19.12
CA PHE A 381 22.75 7.34 -18.36
C PHE A 381 22.91 6.94 -16.89
N ASN A 382 24.08 7.18 -16.30
CA ASN A 382 24.41 6.81 -14.91
C ASN A 382 23.99 5.36 -14.54
N ASN A 383 24.35 4.39 -15.40
CA ASN A 383 24.02 2.96 -15.27
C ASN A 383 22.52 2.61 -15.24
N ARG A 384 21.64 3.54 -15.69
CA ARG A 384 20.21 3.31 -15.89
C ARG A 384 19.83 3.45 -17.37
N ALA A 385 19.00 2.53 -17.86
CA ALA A 385 18.34 2.65 -19.15
C ALA A 385 17.12 3.58 -19.08
N TYR A 386 17.20 4.71 -19.77
CA TYR A 386 16.11 5.66 -20.02
C TYR A 386 15.48 5.40 -21.39
N GLN A 387 14.16 5.54 -21.49
CA GLN A 387 13.41 5.44 -22.74
C GLN A 387 13.05 6.85 -23.20
N PHE A 388 13.90 7.40 -24.07
CA PHE A 388 13.64 8.70 -24.68
C PHE A 388 12.69 8.55 -25.87
N GLN A 389 11.76 9.49 -25.98
CA GLN A 389 10.96 9.71 -27.19
C GLN A 389 11.20 11.13 -27.69
N VAL A 390 11.51 11.29 -28.97
CA VAL A 390 11.58 12.60 -29.64
C VAL A 390 10.38 12.73 -30.55
N THR A 391 9.66 13.84 -30.44
CA THR A 391 8.44 14.10 -31.20
C THR A 391 8.55 15.45 -31.88
N ALA A 392 8.26 15.55 -33.17
CA ALA A 392 8.36 16.81 -33.92
C ALA A 392 7.00 17.28 -34.47
N PHE A 393 6.84 18.59 -34.52
CA PHE A 393 5.58 19.30 -34.75
C PHE A 393 5.73 20.30 -35.88
N THR A 394 4.63 20.62 -36.56
CA THR A 394 4.63 21.55 -37.70
C THR A 394 4.66 23.03 -37.32
N HIS A 395 4.67 23.34 -36.02
CA HIS A 395 4.79 24.69 -35.48
C HIS A 395 5.70 24.74 -34.25
N GLY A 396 6.31 25.90 -33.99
CA GLY A 396 7.09 26.16 -32.78
C GLY A 396 6.25 26.21 -31.49
N PHE A 397 6.93 26.07 -30.35
CA PHE A 397 6.38 26.29 -29.00
C PHE A 397 6.75 27.66 -28.42
N ASN A 398 7.32 28.55 -29.24
CA ASN A 398 7.55 29.95 -28.94
C ASN A 398 6.21 30.70 -29.03
N TRP A 399 5.36 30.54 -28.01
CA TRP A 399 3.96 30.99 -28.04
C TRP A 399 3.85 32.50 -28.30
N GLY A 400 3.12 32.86 -29.36
CA GLY A 400 3.01 34.25 -29.85
C GLY A 400 3.94 34.59 -31.01
N SER A 401 4.90 33.72 -31.34
CA SER A 401 5.67 33.80 -32.59
C SER A 401 4.78 33.54 -33.80
N ASN A 402 4.95 34.36 -34.85
CA ASN A 402 4.37 34.16 -36.17
C ASN A 402 5.44 33.79 -37.21
N SER A 403 6.60 33.28 -36.77
CA SER A 403 7.68 32.90 -37.67
C SER A 403 7.24 31.78 -38.62
N PRO A 404 7.37 31.96 -39.95
CA PRO A 404 6.97 30.94 -40.94
C PRO A 404 7.97 29.78 -41.05
N THR A 405 9.10 29.85 -40.32
CA THR A 405 10.21 28.88 -40.37
C THR A 405 10.45 28.16 -39.04
N GLU A 406 9.56 28.32 -38.05
CA GLU A 406 9.69 27.71 -36.72
C GLU A 406 8.93 26.38 -36.60
N PHE A 407 9.60 25.37 -36.02
CA PHE A 407 9.04 24.06 -35.74
C PHE A 407 9.32 23.61 -34.31
N GLY A 408 8.43 22.78 -33.79
CA GLY A 408 8.44 22.33 -32.40
C GLY A 408 9.08 20.96 -32.29
N VAL A 409 9.85 20.75 -31.23
CA VAL A 409 10.41 19.45 -30.88
C VAL A 409 10.21 19.22 -29.39
N ALA A 410 9.62 18.08 -29.04
CA ALA A 410 9.43 17.64 -27.68
C ALA A 410 10.31 16.41 -27.40
N VAL A 411 11.09 16.48 -26.32
CA VAL A 411 11.83 15.33 -25.78
C VAL A 411 11.08 14.81 -24.56
N TYR A 412 10.76 13.53 -24.56
CA TYR A 412 10.06 12.83 -23.49
C TYR A 412 11.00 11.84 -22.80
N VAL A 413 10.83 11.68 -21.49
CA VAL A 413 11.25 10.48 -20.75
C VAL A 413 10.00 9.69 -20.41
N ASN A 414 9.87 8.51 -21.02
CA ASN A 414 8.66 7.69 -20.89
C ASN A 414 8.70 6.80 -19.63
N ASN A 415 9.89 6.48 -19.10
CA ASN A 415 10.10 5.64 -17.90
C ASN A 415 10.84 6.38 -16.75
N PRO A 416 10.37 7.56 -16.29
CA PRO A 416 11.08 8.35 -15.28
C PRO A 416 11.20 7.62 -13.94
N ILE A 417 12.17 8.01 -13.13
CA ILE A 417 12.32 7.54 -11.74
C ILE A 417 11.25 8.18 -10.85
N SER A 418 10.92 9.46 -11.07
CA SER A 418 9.94 10.20 -10.26
C SER A 418 8.64 9.44 -9.98
N ARG A 419 8.19 9.50 -8.73
CA ARG A 419 6.90 8.97 -8.25
C ARG A 419 6.33 9.91 -7.19
N ASP A 420 5.03 10.18 -7.26
CA ASP A 420 4.28 10.93 -6.22
C ASP A 420 2.96 10.19 -5.91
N SER A 421 2.06 10.84 -5.18
CA SER A 421 0.80 10.28 -4.70
C SER A 421 -0.42 11.11 -5.12
N ALA A 422 -1.59 10.48 -5.08
CA ALA A 422 -2.89 11.02 -5.44
C ALA A 422 -3.84 10.86 -4.24
N ARG A 423 -3.98 11.92 -3.43
CA ARG A 423 -4.48 11.85 -2.03
C ARG A 423 -5.42 13.03 -1.70
N PHE A 424 -6.29 12.82 -0.72
CA PHE A 424 -6.98 13.89 0.00
C PHE A 424 -6.05 14.58 1.01
N SER A 425 -6.24 15.89 1.20
CA SER A 425 -5.57 16.68 2.25
C SER A 425 -6.53 17.11 3.35
N SER A 426 -5.97 17.71 4.42
CA SER A 426 -6.71 18.13 5.62
C SER A 426 -7.92 19.03 5.35
N ASP A 427 -7.87 19.88 4.32
CA ASP A 427 -8.98 20.75 3.88
C ASP A 427 -10.11 20.01 3.15
N GLY A 428 -9.92 18.72 2.81
CA GLY A 428 -10.85 17.88 2.06
C GLY A 428 -10.68 17.92 0.55
N GLY A 429 -9.76 18.74 0.04
CA GLY A 429 -9.42 18.76 -1.39
C GLY A 429 -8.68 17.48 -1.79
N TYR A 430 -9.05 16.92 -2.94
CA TYR A 430 -8.33 15.81 -3.57
C TYR A 430 -7.26 16.35 -4.52
N ARG A 431 -6.04 15.83 -4.43
CA ARG A 431 -4.85 16.40 -5.08
C ARG A 431 -3.95 15.33 -5.70
N LEU A 432 -3.30 15.71 -6.79
CA LEU A 432 -2.22 14.95 -7.44
C LEU A 432 -0.88 15.68 -7.25
N ASP A 433 0.23 14.95 -7.34
CA ASP A 433 1.61 15.47 -7.23
C ASP A 433 1.85 16.21 -5.90
N THR A 434 1.35 15.60 -4.82
CA THR A 434 1.29 16.17 -3.47
C THR A 434 2.63 16.68 -2.94
N ALA A 435 3.75 16.05 -3.29
CA ALA A 435 5.10 16.49 -2.92
C ALA A 435 5.81 17.28 -4.04
N ARG A 436 5.15 17.54 -5.17
CA ARG A 436 5.72 18.19 -6.37
C ARG A 436 6.96 17.46 -6.90
N SER A 437 6.92 16.14 -6.80
CA SER A 437 8.06 15.27 -7.09
C SER A 437 8.08 14.69 -8.51
N LEU A 438 6.94 14.70 -9.21
CA LEU A 438 6.82 14.09 -10.55
C LEU A 438 7.86 14.62 -11.57
N TYR A 439 8.26 15.90 -11.46
CA TYR A 439 9.12 16.58 -12.44
C TYR A 439 10.40 17.16 -11.83
N SER A 440 10.73 16.85 -10.58
CA SER A 440 11.84 17.46 -9.83
C SER A 440 12.99 16.51 -9.49
N ASN A 441 12.90 15.22 -9.84
CA ASN A 441 13.99 14.27 -9.63
C ASN A 441 15.29 14.70 -10.36
N PRO A 442 16.42 14.87 -9.66
CA PRO A 442 17.64 15.41 -10.25
C PRO A 442 18.31 14.45 -11.24
N THR A 443 18.14 13.14 -11.08
CA THR A 443 18.71 12.13 -11.99
C THR A 443 17.96 12.12 -13.31
N ASP A 444 16.63 12.19 -13.28
CA ASP A 444 15.81 12.30 -14.49
C ASP A 444 16.12 13.59 -15.24
N ARG A 445 16.19 14.73 -14.54
CA ARG A 445 16.58 16.03 -15.12
C ARG A 445 17.97 16.00 -15.74
N ALA A 446 18.95 15.38 -15.08
CA ALA A 446 20.30 15.22 -15.62
C ALA A 446 20.33 14.36 -16.88
N ALA A 447 19.54 13.28 -16.93
CA ALA A 447 19.40 12.45 -18.12
C ALA A 447 18.79 13.25 -19.29
N VAL A 448 17.72 14.04 -19.04
CA VAL A 448 17.10 14.90 -20.06
C VAL A 448 18.07 15.97 -20.56
N ALA A 449 18.80 16.64 -19.67
CA ALA A 449 19.78 17.67 -20.03
C ALA A 449 20.92 17.10 -20.90
N ASN A 450 21.45 15.93 -20.52
CA ASN A 450 22.50 15.24 -21.27
C ASN A 450 22.02 14.73 -22.64
N TYR A 451 20.79 14.22 -22.73
CA TYR A 451 20.18 13.86 -24.00
C TYR A 451 19.92 15.09 -24.89
N LEU A 452 19.51 16.21 -24.28
CA LEU A 452 19.33 17.47 -24.97
C LEU A 452 20.64 17.99 -25.57
N ASP A 453 21.78 17.88 -24.88
CA ASP A 453 23.08 18.28 -25.45
C ASP A 453 23.42 17.50 -26.74
N LYS A 454 23.16 16.19 -26.77
CA LYS A 454 23.28 15.38 -28.01
C LYS A 454 22.38 15.93 -29.12
N LEU A 455 21.11 16.16 -28.80
CA LEU A 455 20.11 16.62 -29.77
C LEU A 455 20.46 18.01 -30.34
N ARG A 456 20.90 18.95 -29.49
CA ARG A 456 21.39 20.28 -29.92
C ARG A 456 22.58 20.17 -30.86
N GLY A 457 23.51 19.25 -30.59
CA GLY A 457 24.62 18.94 -31.49
C GLY A 457 24.16 18.43 -32.86
N TRP A 458 23.21 17.49 -32.90
CA TRP A 458 22.64 16.97 -34.15
C TRP A 458 21.84 18.02 -34.93
N MET A 459 21.07 18.88 -34.25
CA MET A 459 20.36 20.00 -34.87
C MET A 459 21.33 20.95 -35.57
N SER A 460 22.35 21.41 -34.83
CA SER A 460 23.37 22.33 -35.34
C SER A 460 24.12 21.75 -36.54
N SER A 461 24.47 20.45 -36.51
CA SER A 461 25.16 19.79 -37.64
C SER A 461 24.34 19.72 -38.93
N GLN A 462 23.01 19.87 -38.85
CA GLN A 462 22.09 19.89 -40.00
C GLN A 462 21.57 21.31 -40.32
N GLY A 463 22.25 22.35 -39.84
CA GLY A 463 21.91 23.75 -40.09
C GLY A 463 20.58 24.19 -39.45
N VAL A 464 20.13 23.50 -38.40
CA VAL A 464 18.94 23.89 -37.64
C VAL A 464 19.34 24.88 -36.54
N THR A 465 18.71 26.05 -36.55
CA THR A 465 18.89 27.10 -35.54
C THR A 465 18.00 26.79 -34.33
N GLN A 466 18.55 26.94 -33.13
CA GLN A 466 17.78 26.85 -31.89
C GLN A 466 17.14 28.21 -31.56
N VAL A 467 15.84 28.22 -31.25
CA VAL A 467 15.08 29.42 -30.87
C VAL A 467 14.72 29.38 -29.39
N VAL A 468 14.17 28.25 -28.92
CA VAL A 468 13.86 27.99 -27.49
C VAL A 468 14.47 26.64 -27.12
N PRO A 469 15.42 26.54 -26.17
CA PRO A 469 15.95 27.62 -25.32
C PRO A 469 16.64 28.75 -26.08
N ASN A 470 16.69 29.94 -25.48
CA ASN A 470 17.46 31.06 -26.00
C ASN A 470 18.97 30.71 -26.07
N ALA A 471 19.72 31.39 -26.94
CA ALA A 471 21.16 31.27 -27.00
C ALA A 471 21.81 31.58 -25.64
N GLY A 472 22.86 30.83 -25.28
CA GLY A 472 23.55 30.94 -23.99
C GLY A 472 22.91 30.17 -22.83
N VAL A 473 21.65 29.74 -22.92
CA VAL A 473 21.02 28.91 -21.87
C VAL A 473 21.55 27.47 -21.93
N SER A 474 22.04 26.98 -20.78
CA SER A 474 22.51 25.59 -20.66
C SER A 474 21.33 24.61 -20.71
N SER A 475 21.59 23.38 -21.15
CA SER A 475 20.56 22.35 -21.22
C SER A 475 20.01 21.99 -19.83
N MET A 476 20.84 22.05 -18.79
CA MET A 476 20.43 21.82 -17.40
C MET A 476 19.52 22.95 -16.87
N ASP A 477 19.87 24.21 -17.11
CA ASP A 477 19.06 25.36 -16.65
C ASP A 477 17.70 25.37 -17.36
N PHE A 478 17.69 25.09 -18.67
CA PHE A 478 16.45 25.00 -19.43
C PHE A 478 15.56 23.86 -18.94
N VAL A 479 16.11 22.66 -18.70
CA VAL A 479 15.38 21.53 -18.12
C VAL A 479 14.83 21.88 -16.74
N ASN A 480 15.65 22.49 -15.87
CA ASN A 480 15.25 22.83 -14.52
C ASN A 480 14.04 23.78 -14.46
N ALA A 481 13.92 24.68 -15.45
CA ALA A 481 12.85 25.67 -15.54
C ALA A 481 11.64 25.24 -16.39
N ASN A 482 11.78 24.30 -17.33
CA ASN A 482 10.75 24.04 -18.37
C ASN A 482 10.30 22.57 -18.49
N ILE A 483 10.85 21.63 -17.71
CA ILE A 483 10.37 20.24 -17.71
C ILE A 483 8.97 20.13 -17.07
N GLN A 484 8.05 19.43 -17.74
CA GLN A 484 6.64 19.36 -17.38
C GLN A 484 6.01 17.99 -17.69
N GLY A 485 4.73 17.81 -17.37
CA GLY A 485 3.99 16.56 -17.63
C GLY A 485 3.51 16.38 -19.07
N ALA A 486 3.44 15.14 -19.52
CA ALA A 486 2.92 14.71 -20.82
C ALA A 486 1.42 14.38 -20.82
N ASN A 487 0.79 14.27 -19.64
CA ASN A 487 -0.58 13.76 -19.43
C ASN A 487 -0.73 12.24 -19.68
N HIS A 488 0.37 11.49 -19.55
CA HIS A 488 0.46 10.02 -19.60
C HIS A 488 0.42 9.40 -18.18
N TYR A 489 -0.46 9.90 -17.31
CA TYR A 489 -0.53 9.46 -15.92
C TYR A 489 -0.78 7.95 -15.76
N GLY A 490 0.00 7.30 -14.90
CA GLY A 490 -0.14 5.89 -14.51
C GLY A 490 0.28 5.67 -13.05
N GLY A 491 0.43 4.40 -12.64
CA GLY A 491 1.06 4.02 -11.35
C GLY A 491 0.15 4.01 -10.12
N SER A 492 -0.84 4.91 -10.09
CA SER A 492 -1.65 5.22 -8.91
C SER A 492 -2.51 4.07 -8.35
N CYS A 493 -2.62 2.96 -9.06
CA CYS A 493 -3.07 1.68 -8.49
C CYS A 493 -2.49 0.53 -9.32
N TYR A 494 -1.16 0.43 -9.37
CA TYR A 494 -0.51 -0.48 -10.31
C TYR A 494 -0.79 -1.96 -10.00
N ALA A 495 -0.85 -2.78 -11.06
CA ALA A 495 -0.98 -4.22 -10.94
C ALA A 495 0.37 -4.93 -10.91
N SER A 496 0.45 -6.01 -10.13
CA SER A 496 1.59 -6.92 -10.16
C SER A 496 1.12 -8.37 -10.08
N GLY A 497 1.61 -9.20 -11.01
CA GLY A 497 1.39 -10.65 -10.97
C GLY A 497 2.32 -11.35 -10.00
N ASP A 498 3.38 -10.64 -9.59
CA ASP A 498 4.16 -11.00 -8.43
C ASP A 498 3.27 -10.86 -7.18
N GLY A 499 2.77 -12.02 -6.75
CA GLY A 499 2.08 -12.21 -5.49
C GLY A 499 2.96 -12.03 -4.25
N SER A 500 4.16 -11.45 -4.39
CA SER A 500 4.93 -10.86 -3.29
C SER A 500 5.06 -9.34 -3.23
N ASP A 501 4.77 -8.61 -4.31
CA ASP A 501 4.95 -7.16 -4.41
C ASP A 501 4.07 -6.39 -3.41
N ALA A 502 4.57 -6.15 -2.19
CA ALA A 502 3.86 -5.43 -1.12
C ALA A 502 3.36 -4.03 -1.52
N LYS A 503 3.88 -3.47 -2.62
CA LYS A 503 3.54 -2.16 -3.17
C LYS A 503 2.46 -2.23 -4.28
N ARG A 504 2.01 -3.43 -4.72
CA ARG A 504 0.91 -3.55 -5.70
C ARG A 504 -0.42 -3.08 -5.11
N CYS A 505 -1.24 -2.41 -5.91
CA CYS A 505 -2.59 -2.00 -5.55
C CYS A 505 -3.67 -2.88 -6.20
N ALA A 506 -3.38 -3.49 -7.36
CA ALA A 506 -4.23 -4.45 -8.03
C ALA A 506 -3.47 -5.77 -8.32
N ASP A 507 -4.19 -6.88 -8.44
CA ASP A 507 -3.61 -8.23 -8.55
C ASP A 507 -3.35 -8.72 -9.99
N GLU A 508 -2.96 -9.99 -10.11
CA GLU A 508 -2.78 -10.67 -11.41
C GLU A 508 -4.06 -10.71 -12.27
N THR A 509 -5.22 -10.67 -11.62
CA THR A 509 -6.54 -10.59 -12.25
C THR A 509 -7.00 -9.14 -12.48
N LEU A 510 -6.16 -8.14 -12.15
CA LEU A 510 -6.47 -6.70 -12.18
C LEU A 510 -7.57 -6.30 -11.18
N ARG A 511 -7.80 -7.12 -10.15
CA ARG A 511 -8.71 -6.84 -9.03
C ARG A 511 -8.01 -6.02 -7.96
N VAL A 512 -8.72 -5.06 -7.37
CA VAL A 512 -8.21 -4.26 -6.25
C VAL A 512 -7.95 -5.20 -5.09
N VAL A 513 -6.69 -5.17 -4.66
CA VAL A 513 -6.17 -5.96 -3.56
C VAL A 513 -7.00 -5.74 -2.29
N GLY A 514 -7.37 -6.85 -1.63
CA GLY A 514 -8.24 -6.86 -0.45
C GLY A 514 -9.74 -6.80 -0.76
N THR A 515 -10.14 -6.77 -2.04
CA THR A 515 -11.54 -6.80 -2.47
C THR A 515 -11.90 -8.13 -3.13
N LYS A 516 -13.21 -8.43 -3.19
CA LYS A 516 -13.78 -9.62 -3.84
C LYS A 516 -14.15 -9.37 -5.29
N ASN A 517 -14.75 -8.22 -5.57
CA ASN A 517 -15.42 -7.94 -6.84
C ASN A 517 -15.26 -6.47 -7.29
N ILE A 518 -14.19 -5.79 -6.86
CA ILE A 518 -13.83 -4.45 -7.35
C ILE A 518 -12.55 -4.59 -8.18
N PHE A 519 -12.66 -4.33 -9.48
CA PHE A 519 -11.56 -4.42 -10.44
C PHE A 519 -11.17 -3.03 -10.92
N VAL A 520 -9.99 -2.92 -11.53
CA VAL A 520 -9.52 -1.69 -12.17
C VAL A 520 -9.28 -1.97 -13.64
N GLY A 521 -9.65 -1.03 -14.52
CA GLY A 521 -9.56 -1.19 -15.98
C GLY A 521 -9.04 0.05 -16.69
N ASP A 522 -7.99 0.70 -16.13
CA ASP A 522 -7.41 1.92 -16.69
C ASP A 522 -5.88 2.06 -16.45
N ALA A 523 -5.33 3.23 -16.80
CA ALA A 523 -3.91 3.57 -16.72
C ALA A 523 -3.29 3.46 -15.31
N SER A 524 -4.08 3.55 -14.23
CA SER A 524 -3.58 3.40 -12.86
C SER A 524 -2.85 2.07 -12.66
N LEU A 525 -3.22 1.04 -13.42
CA LEU A 525 -2.62 -0.31 -13.41
C LEU A 525 -1.15 -0.34 -13.86
N MET A 526 -0.68 0.64 -14.63
CA MET A 526 0.66 0.64 -15.21
C MET A 526 1.73 0.95 -14.17
N LYS A 527 2.79 0.16 -14.04
CA LYS A 527 3.89 0.40 -13.06
C LYS A 527 4.93 1.44 -13.54
N THR A 528 5.05 1.61 -14.86
CA THR A 528 5.92 2.60 -15.54
C THR A 528 5.35 2.90 -16.93
N GLY A 529 5.86 3.91 -17.64
CA GLY A 529 5.52 4.18 -19.05
C GLY A 529 6.56 3.63 -20.03
N THR A 530 6.27 3.71 -21.33
CA THR A 530 7.19 3.32 -22.42
C THR A 530 6.92 4.04 -23.75
N VAL A 531 5.65 4.25 -24.09
CA VAL A 531 5.14 4.98 -25.28
C VAL A 531 3.88 5.74 -24.87
N ASN A 532 3.29 6.56 -25.77
CA ASN A 532 1.98 7.17 -25.50
C ASN A 532 0.95 6.06 -25.13
N PRO A 533 0.35 6.08 -23.93
CA PRO A 533 -0.15 4.85 -23.28
C PRO A 533 -1.51 4.35 -23.78
N TYR A 534 -2.14 5.07 -24.70
CA TYR A 534 -3.54 4.85 -25.13
C TYR A 534 -3.84 3.39 -25.51
N GLY A 535 -3.01 2.77 -26.36
CA GLY A 535 -3.20 1.37 -26.77
C GLY A 535 -3.10 0.38 -25.60
N PHE A 536 -2.12 0.59 -24.70
CA PHE A 536 -1.96 -0.28 -23.53
C PHE A 536 -3.12 -0.15 -22.52
N ILE A 537 -3.69 1.05 -22.37
CA ILE A 537 -4.87 1.28 -21.53
C ILE A 537 -6.10 0.54 -22.09
N MET A 538 -6.27 0.51 -23.42
CA MET A 538 -7.33 -0.28 -24.06
C MET A 538 -7.12 -1.79 -23.82
N TYR A 539 -5.88 -2.28 -23.96
CA TYR A 539 -5.53 -3.67 -23.62
C TYR A 539 -5.81 -3.99 -22.14
N ALA A 540 -5.43 -3.12 -21.19
CA ALA A 540 -5.68 -3.34 -19.77
C ALA A 540 -7.20 -3.44 -19.47
N GLY A 541 -8.02 -2.60 -20.11
CA GLY A 541 -9.48 -2.71 -20.06
C GLY A 541 -10.02 -4.02 -20.63
N TYR A 542 -9.55 -4.44 -21.81
CA TYR A 542 -9.90 -5.74 -22.39
C TYR A 542 -9.58 -6.90 -21.43
N GLN A 543 -8.37 -6.92 -20.88
CA GLN A 543 -7.94 -7.97 -19.94
C GLN A 543 -8.77 -7.96 -18.65
N THR A 544 -9.15 -6.78 -18.16
CA THR A 544 -10.07 -6.64 -17.02
C THR A 544 -11.44 -7.21 -17.34
N GLY A 545 -11.97 -6.96 -18.54
CA GLY A 545 -13.22 -7.57 -19.02
C GLY A 545 -13.15 -9.10 -19.07
N VAL A 546 -12.05 -9.66 -19.59
CA VAL A 546 -11.78 -11.11 -19.59
C VAL A 546 -11.76 -11.68 -18.16
N ASN A 547 -11.11 -10.98 -17.22
CA ASN A 547 -10.95 -11.45 -15.84
C ASN A 547 -12.27 -11.36 -15.05
N VAL A 548 -13.04 -10.29 -15.22
CA VAL A 548 -14.39 -10.13 -14.63
C VAL A 548 -15.35 -11.19 -15.15
N ALA A 549 -15.35 -11.49 -16.45
CA ALA A 549 -16.19 -12.54 -17.02
C ALA A 549 -15.90 -13.91 -16.37
N LYS A 550 -14.62 -14.24 -16.17
CA LYS A 550 -14.18 -15.47 -15.47
C LYS A 550 -14.61 -15.48 -14.00
N ALA A 551 -14.48 -14.35 -13.29
CA ALA A 551 -14.85 -14.24 -11.88
C ALA A 551 -16.36 -14.45 -11.66
N ILE A 552 -17.20 -13.82 -12.49
CA ILE A 552 -18.67 -13.98 -12.44
C ILE A 552 -19.06 -15.43 -12.79
N ALA A 553 -18.52 -15.99 -13.87
CA ALA A 553 -18.88 -17.33 -14.34
C ALA A 553 -18.48 -18.46 -13.36
N SER A 554 -17.45 -18.24 -12.54
CA SER A 554 -16.99 -19.19 -11.52
C SER A 554 -17.63 -18.98 -10.14
N GLY A 555 -18.45 -17.93 -9.96
CA GLY A 555 -18.92 -17.50 -8.63
C GLY A 555 -17.77 -17.13 -7.67
N SER A 556 -16.58 -16.82 -8.22
CA SER A 556 -15.34 -16.68 -7.45
C SER A 556 -15.28 -15.34 -6.73
N THR A 557 -15.95 -15.30 -5.58
CA THR A 557 -15.94 -14.16 -4.66
C THR A 557 -14.77 -14.22 -3.67
N THR A 558 -13.80 -15.12 -3.83
CA THR A 558 -12.61 -15.18 -2.97
C THR A 558 -11.82 -13.87 -3.11
N PRO A 559 -11.71 -13.04 -2.06
CA PRO A 559 -10.93 -11.82 -2.16
C PRO A 559 -9.47 -12.19 -2.40
N VAL A 560 -8.84 -11.60 -3.40
CA VAL A 560 -7.38 -11.73 -3.50
C VAL A 560 -6.79 -10.85 -2.42
N THR A 561 -6.22 -11.54 -1.45
CA THR A 561 -5.31 -10.97 -0.46
C THR A 561 -4.17 -10.25 -1.19
N PRO A 562 -3.69 -9.11 -0.67
CA PRO A 562 -2.47 -8.49 -1.19
C PRO A 562 -1.31 -9.49 -1.28
N PRO A 563 -0.23 -9.19 -2.05
CA PRO A 563 0.95 -10.02 -2.32
C PRO A 563 1.76 -10.58 -1.15
N GLY A 564 1.11 -11.26 -0.22
CA GLY A 564 1.35 -10.81 1.13
C GLY A 564 1.06 -9.30 1.21
N SER A 565 -0.08 -8.95 1.79
CA SER A 565 0.13 -8.09 2.95
C SER A 565 0.89 -9.00 3.89
N CYS A 566 2.21 -8.87 3.92
CA CYS A 566 2.97 -9.30 5.06
C CYS A 566 2.61 -8.36 6.21
N SER A 567 1.36 -8.53 6.68
CA SER A 567 0.96 -8.12 8.01
C SER A 567 1.88 -8.85 8.99
N ASN A 568 2.22 -8.16 10.08
CA ASN A 568 3.17 -8.63 11.09
C ASN A 568 4.62 -8.73 10.57
N LEU A 569 5.18 -7.60 10.11
CA LEU A 569 6.61 -7.50 9.84
C LEU A 569 7.39 -7.51 11.18
N GLN A 570 8.05 -8.62 11.48
CA GLN A 570 8.70 -8.87 12.77
C GLN A 570 10.18 -8.47 12.72
N SER A 571 10.63 -7.62 13.65
CA SER A 571 12.04 -7.19 13.74
C SER A 571 12.84 -8.11 14.66
N ASP A 572 14.13 -8.23 14.36
CA ASP A 572 15.13 -9.05 15.05
C ASP A 572 14.78 -10.54 15.15
N LEU A 573 14.06 -11.04 14.13
CA LEU A 573 13.48 -12.38 14.11
C LEU A 573 13.73 -13.11 12.77
N ASP A 574 14.47 -14.21 12.85
CA ASP A 574 14.68 -15.23 11.82
C ASP A 574 13.76 -16.44 12.09
N TYR A 575 13.63 -17.34 11.13
CA TYR A 575 12.87 -18.57 11.21
C TYR A 575 13.74 -19.68 10.62
N TYR A 576 14.31 -20.56 11.44
CA TYR A 576 15.45 -21.35 10.96
C TYR A 576 15.03 -22.45 9.97
N GLY A 577 15.68 -22.49 8.80
CA GLY A 577 15.45 -23.50 7.75
C GLY A 577 14.22 -23.24 6.87
N ASN A 578 13.77 -24.29 6.16
CA ASN A 578 12.70 -24.26 5.15
C ASN A 578 12.95 -23.31 3.96
N ASP A 579 14.20 -22.88 3.77
CA ASP A 579 14.62 -22.00 2.69
C ASP A 579 14.44 -22.64 1.31
N ILE A 580 13.66 -21.99 0.45
CA ILE A 580 13.47 -22.33 -0.97
C ILE A 580 14.63 -21.76 -1.78
N LYS A 581 14.98 -20.49 -1.52
CA LYS A 581 16.13 -19.76 -2.10
C LYS A 581 16.36 -18.47 -1.32
N SER A 582 17.44 -17.76 -1.63
CA SER A 582 17.66 -16.38 -1.20
C SER A 582 17.82 -15.42 -2.37
N THR A 583 17.58 -14.13 -2.10
CA THR A 583 17.66 -13.01 -3.04
C THR A 583 18.32 -11.81 -2.34
N SER A 584 18.98 -10.92 -3.10
CA SER A 584 19.59 -9.72 -2.54
C SER A 584 18.68 -8.50 -2.69
N ARG A 585 18.40 -7.80 -1.58
CA ARG A 585 17.52 -6.62 -1.49
C ARG A 585 17.99 -5.68 -0.39
N ALA A 586 17.97 -4.37 -0.69
CA ALA A 586 18.41 -3.34 0.25
C ALA A 586 17.53 -3.20 1.51
N SER A 587 16.28 -3.68 1.50
CA SER A 587 15.39 -3.61 2.67
C SER A 587 14.49 -4.84 2.82
N ALA A 588 14.09 -5.10 4.07
CA ALA A 588 13.15 -6.18 4.40
C ALA A 588 11.76 -6.01 3.80
N THR A 589 11.32 -4.78 3.58
CA THR A 589 10.05 -4.49 2.90
C THR A 589 10.05 -4.90 1.42
N ASP A 590 11.22 -4.92 0.77
CA ASP A 590 11.36 -5.40 -0.60
C ASP A 590 11.49 -6.94 -0.67
N CYS A 591 11.82 -7.61 0.45
CA CYS A 591 11.82 -9.08 0.55
C CYS A 591 10.44 -9.72 0.55
N CYS A 592 9.40 -8.93 0.88
CA CYS A 592 8.05 -9.32 0.55
C CYS A 592 8.06 -9.72 -0.92
N GLY A 593 8.45 -8.79 -1.81
CA GLY A 593 8.61 -8.84 -3.28
C GLY A 593 9.34 -10.05 -3.90
N ASP A 594 10.00 -10.87 -3.10
CA ASP A 594 10.71 -12.05 -3.61
C ASP A 594 10.07 -13.36 -3.18
N CYS A 595 9.48 -13.40 -1.98
CA CYS A 595 8.93 -14.63 -1.41
C CYS A 595 7.96 -15.27 -2.39
N ALA A 596 7.04 -14.52 -2.95
CA ALA A 596 5.81 -15.07 -3.49
C ALA A 596 5.60 -14.95 -5.00
N ALA A 597 6.60 -14.42 -5.73
CA ALA A 597 7.03 -14.87 -7.04
C ALA A 597 7.75 -16.23 -6.95
N THR A 598 8.10 -16.70 -5.74
CA THR A 598 8.64 -18.05 -5.53
C THR A 598 7.50 -19.00 -5.15
N ALA A 599 7.17 -19.91 -6.07
CA ALA A 599 6.15 -20.93 -5.85
C ALA A 599 6.43 -21.72 -4.55
N GLY A 600 5.40 -21.83 -3.71
CA GLY A 600 5.48 -22.51 -2.41
C GLY A 600 5.95 -21.66 -1.22
N CYS A 601 6.33 -20.38 -1.39
CA CYS A 601 6.75 -19.54 -0.26
C CYS A 601 5.59 -19.07 0.63
N ALA A 602 5.74 -19.26 1.94
CA ALA A 602 4.81 -18.83 2.97
C ALA A 602 5.35 -17.68 3.83
N LEU A 603 6.67 -17.49 3.93
CA LEU A 603 7.30 -16.37 4.65
C LEU A 603 8.71 -16.05 4.13
N TYR A 604 9.26 -14.90 4.52
CA TYR A 604 10.67 -14.57 4.32
C TYR A 604 11.34 -14.11 5.62
N VAL A 605 12.68 -14.09 5.60
CA VAL A 605 13.52 -13.40 6.59
C VAL A 605 14.57 -12.58 5.84
N TRP A 606 14.57 -11.26 5.99
CA TRP A 606 15.68 -10.40 5.58
C TRP A 606 16.78 -10.37 6.63
N THR A 607 18.02 -10.14 6.21
CA THR A 607 19.19 -9.91 7.07
C THR A 607 20.15 -8.94 6.39
N GLY A 608 20.98 -8.23 7.15
CA GLY A 608 22.00 -7.29 6.61
C GLY A 608 23.16 -7.94 5.83
N ASN A 609 23.15 -9.26 5.60
CA ASN A 609 24.19 -9.96 4.86
C ASN A 609 24.36 -9.39 3.44
N ASN A 610 25.61 -9.16 3.01
CA ASN A 610 25.98 -8.68 1.68
C ASN A 610 25.26 -7.37 1.25
N GLY A 611 24.98 -6.47 2.20
CA GLY A 611 24.21 -5.23 1.94
C GLY A 611 22.70 -5.42 1.94
N GLY A 612 22.22 -6.64 2.21
CA GLY A 612 20.83 -7.01 2.37
C GLY A 612 20.47 -8.28 1.60
N THR A 613 20.02 -9.32 2.32
CA THR A 613 19.67 -10.64 1.77
C THR A 613 18.35 -11.13 2.37
N CYS A 614 17.40 -11.49 1.51
CA CYS A 614 16.15 -12.16 1.83
C CYS A 614 16.31 -13.68 1.74
N TRP A 615 15.83 -14.41 2.73
CA TRP A 615 15.82 -15.87 2.83
C TRP A 615 14.37 -16.34 2.80
N LEU A 616 13.93 -16.86 1.66
CA LEU A 616 12.53 -17.11 1.30
C LEU A 616 12.15 -18.56 1.63
N LYS A 617 11.05 -18.79 2.33
CA LYS A 617 10.77 -20.06 3.02
C LYS A 617 9.38 -20.62 2.71
N ASN A 618 9.28 -21.93 2.54
CA ASN A 618 8.00 -22.59 2.24
C ASN A 618 7.09 -22.81 3.46
N ALA A 619 7.66 -22.82 4.67
CA ALA A 619 6.94 -22.90 5.93
C ALA A 619 7.77 -22.25 7.04
N ALA A 620 7.12 -21.74 8.09
CA ALA A 620 7.83 -21.22 9.24
C ALA A 620 8.56 -22.34 9.99
N GLY A 621 9.90 -22.27 10.02
CA GLY A 621 10.71 -23.08 10.92
C GLY A 621 10.57 -22.62 12.38
N ALA A 622 11.47 -23.05 13.25
CA ALA A 622 11.49 -22.53 14.62
C ALA A 622 11.91 -21.03 14.60
N PRO A 623 11.14 -20.11 15.22
CA PRO A 623 11.54 -18.71 15.31
C PRO A 623 12.83 -18.59 16.13
N SER A 624 13.78 -17.82 15.60
CA SER A 624 15.15 -17.64 16.10
C SER A 624 15.43 -16.14 16.18
N SER A 625 15.66 -15.60 17.38
CA SER A 625 15.99 -14.18 17.52
C SER A 625 17.37 -13.90 16.92
N LYS A 626 17.44 -12.93 16.01
CA LYS A 626 18.62 -12.58 15.22
C LYS A 626 18.63 -11.08 14.98
N PRO A 627 19.41 -10.30 15.76
CA PRO A 627 19.46 -8.85 15.61
C PRO A 627 19.80 -8.39 14.19
N GLY A 628 19.05 -7.40 13.68
CA GLY A 628 19.12 -6.92 12.31
C GLY A 628 18.36 -7.77 11.28
N ALA A 629 17.78 -8.91 11.66
CA ALA A 629 16.89 -9.69 10.79
C ALA A 629 15.46 -9.11 10.80
N LYS A 630 14.70 -9.32 9.72
CA LYS A 630 13.28 -8.89 9.65
C LYS A 630 12.43 -9.84 8.80
N SER A 631 11.33 -10.35 9.35
CA SER A 631 10.52 -11.42 8.72
C SER A 631 9.06 -11.05 8.47
N GLY A 632 8.40 -11.74 7.53
CA GLY A 632 7.00 -11.49 7.14
C GLY A 632 6.36 -12.63 6.32
N PHE A 633 5.02 -12.74 6.34
CA PHE A 633 4.23 -13.92 5.92
C PHE A 633 3.22 -13.68 4.78
N ARG A 634 3.03 -14.64 3.86
CA ARG A 634 1.98 -14.65 2.81
C ARG A 634 0.64 -15.11 3.38
N GLY A 635 -0.43 -14.36 3.12
CA GLY A 635 -1.76 -14.66 3.68
C GLY A 635 -2.70 -15.46 2.78
N THR A 636 -3.09 -16.67 3.20
CA THR A 636 -4.45 -17.27 3.09
C THR A 636 -4.46 -18.70 3.67
N VAL A 637 -5.26 -18.98 4.71
CA VAL A 637 -6.04 -20.22 4.97
C VAL A 637 -7.17 -19.88 5.96
N THR A 638 -8.32 -20.57 5.88
CA THR A 638 -9.61 -20.20 6.50
C THR A 638 -10.18 -21.22 7.52
N THR A 639 -10.55 -20.73 8.72
CA THR A 639 -11.78 -21.08 9.53
C THR A 639 -11.96 -22.50 10.14
N PRO A 640 -12.93 -22.76 11.07
CA PRO A 640 -13.27 -22.11 12.38
C PRO A 640 -13.69 -23.18 13.47
N PRO A 641 -14.53 -22.91 14.52
CA PRO A 641 -14.53 -21.95 15.65
C PRO A 641 -14.37 -22.69 17.04
N VAL A 642 -14.34 -22.13 18.27
CA VAL A 642 -15.32 -21.30 19.03
C VAL A 642 -14.66 -20.78 20.35
N THR A 643 -14.89 -19.49 20.71
CA THR A 643 -14.79 -18.72 22.02
C THR A 643 -13.96 -19.23 23.24
N THR A 644 -13.37 -18.41 24.13
CA THR A 644 -13.54 -16.96 24.50
C THR A 644 -12.33 -16.41 25.30
N THR A 645 -11.91 -15.17 24.99
CA THR A 645 -11.25 -14.09 25.80
C THR A 645 -10.20 -14.31 26.97
N PRO A 646 -9.24 -13.37 27.19
CA PRO A 646 -8.08 -13.44 28.11
C PRO A 646 -8.26 -12.54 29.40
N PRO A 647 -7.24 -12.06 30.19
CA PRO A 647 -5.76 -12.26 30.32
C PRO A 647 -5.35 -12.57 31.81
N PRO A 648 -4.29 -12.05 32.52
CA PRO A 648 -2.93 -11.52 32.19
C PRO A 648 -1.71 -11.98 33.08
N ALA A 649 -0.48 -11.74 32.58
CA ALA A 649 0.80 -11.30 33.22
C ALA A 649 1.54 -12.02 34.40
N GLY A 650 2.88 -12.02 34.31
CA GLY A 650 3.84 -12.25 35.41
C GLY A 650 5.24 -11.69 35.09
N SER A 651 5.94 -11.10 36.07
CA SER A 651 7.18 -10.30 35.89
C SER A 651 8.35 -10.78 36.76
N CYS A 652 9.56 -10.83 36.23
CA CYS A 652 10.75 -11.26 36.98
C CYS A 652 11.56 -10.09 37.54
N THR A 653 12.28 -10.35 38.62
CA THR A 653 12.99 -9.34 39.41
C THR A 653 14.37 -9.85 39.82
N ASN A 654 15.20 -8.95 40.34
CA ASN A 654 16.50 -9.27 40.96
C ASN A 654 17.51 -9.88 39.98
N LEU A 655 17.75 -9.20 38.85
CA LEU A 655 18.79 -9.60 37.90
C LEU A 655 20.19 -9.36 38.50
N GLN A 656 20.94 -10.45 38.68
CA GLN A 656 22.30 -10.47 39.22
C GLN A 656 23.29 -10.74 38.09
N SER A 657 24.33 -9.91 37.95
CA SER A 657 25.37 -10.09 36.93
C SER A 657 26.58 -10.83 37.48
N ASP A 658 27.27 -11.54 36.59
CA ASP A 658 28.45 -12.37 36.80
C ASP A 658 28.27 -13.47 37.85
N LEU A 659 27.03 -13.96 38.02
CA LEU A 659 26.66 -14.92 39.05
C LEU A 659 25.87 -16.11 38.48
N ASP A 660 26.41 -17.31 38.72
CA ASP A 660 25.84 -18.61 38.36
C ASP A 660 25.41 -19.37 39.63
N TYR A 661 24.39 -20.22 39.52
CA TYR A 661 23.86 -21.07 40.58
C TYR A 661 23.95 -22.51 40.10
N PHE A 662 24.77 -23.34 40.73
CA PHE A 662 25.03 -24.69 40.22
C PHE A 662 23.88 -25.67 40.53
N GLY A 663 23.40 -26.37 39.49
CA GLY A 663 22.40 -27.45 39.59
C GLY A 663 20.95 -26.98 39.66
N ASN A 664 20.06 -27.92 40.03
CA ASN A 664 18.59 -27.73 40.14
C ASN A 664 17.87 -27.33 38.83
N ASP A 665 18.47 -27.64 37.68
CA ASP A 665 17.91 -27.37 36.36
C ASP A 665 16.69 -28.25 36.06
N ILE A 666 15.57 -27.61 35.73
CA ILE A 666 14.35 -28.25 35.21
C ILE A 666 14.53 -28.57 33.73
N LYS A 667 15.00 -27.55 32.99
CA LYS A 667 15.30 -27.57 31.56
C LYS A 667 16.11 -26.32 31.22
N SER A 668 16.69 -26.26 30.03
CA SER A 668 17.23 -25.03 29.47
C SER A 668 16.48 -24.57 28.22
N THR A 669 16.55 -23.27 27.95
CA THR A 669 16.01 -22.62 26.74
C THR A 669 17.04 -21.64 26.20
N SER A 670 17.15 -21.49 24.87
CA SER A 670 18.07 -20.52 24.27
C SER A 670 17.40 -19.14 24.13
N ARG A 671 18.08 -18.10 24.61
CA ARG A 671 17.65 -16.69 24.53
C ARG A 671 18.86 -15.77 24.38
N ALA A 672 18.70 -14.71 23.59
CA ALA A 672 19.78 -13.77 23.28
C ALA A 672 20.23 -12.94 24.50
N SER A 673 19.36 -12.74 25.50
CA SER A 673 19.73 -12.06 26.74
C SER A 673 19.10 -12.68 27.98
N ALA A 674 19.67 -12.35 29.14
CA ALA A 674 19.17 -12.79 30.43
C ALA A 674 17.77 -12.28 30.77
N ASN A 675 17.39 -11.10 30.28
CA ASN A 675 16.06 -10.52 30.53
C ASN A 675 14.95 -11.39 29.90
N ASP A 676 15.24 -12.03 28.77
CA ASP A 676 14.28 -12.84 28.01
C ASP A 676 14.03 -14.22 28.66
N CYS A 677 14.94 -14.69 29.52
CA CYS A 677 14.74 -15.90 30.32
C CYS A 677 13.57 -15.80 31.30
N CYS A 678 13.12 -14.57 31.60
CA CYS A 678 12.04 -14.32 32.52
C CYS A 678 10.74 -15.02 32.12
N ALA A 679 10.27 -14.77 30.89
CA ALA A 679 9.02 -15.32 30.40
C ALA A 679 9.08 -16.86 30.32
N ASP A 680 10.24 -17.41 29.96
CA ASP A 680 10.48 -18.85 29.90
C ASP A 680 10.36 -19.52 31.27
N CYS A 681 10.95 -18.91 32.30
CA CYS A 681 10.82 -19.39 33.68
C CYS A 681 9.37 -19.22 34.18
N ALA A 682 8.74 -18.06 33.97
CA ALA A 682 7.36 -17.82 34.38
C ALA A 682 6.34 -18.75 33.71
N ALA A 683 6.60 -19.17 32.46
CA ALA A 683 5.80 -20.15 31.72
C ALA A 683 6.19 -21.62 32.01
N THR A 684 7.18 -21.87 32.87
CA THR A 684 7.64 -23.22 33.23
C THR A 684 7.22 -23.55 34.65
N THR A 685 6.25 -24.44 34.79
CA THR A 685 5.75 -24.94 36.08
C THR A 685 6.91 -25.38 36.99
N GLY A 686 6.99 -24.78 38.18
CA GLY A 686 8.04 -25.06 39.16
C GLY A 686 9.36 -24.32 38.95
N CYS A 687 9.51 -23.48 37.93
CA CYS A 687 10.68 -22.60 37.80
C CYS A 687 10.55 -21.39 38.74
N VAL A 688 11.62 -21.12 39.49
CA VAL A 688 11.69 -20.01 40.47
C VAL A 688 12.87 -19.07 40.20
N LEU A 689 13.92 -19.56 39.52
CA LEU A 689 14.97 -18.73 38.96
C LEU A 689 15.46 -19.25 37.62
N TYR A 690 16.15 -18.40 36.89
CA TYR A 690 17.01 -18.80 35.78
C TYR A 690 18.45 -18.32 36.03
N VAL A 691 19.41 -19.03 35.42
CA VAL A 691 20.74 -18.49 35.14
C VAL A 691 20.90 -18.40 33.64
N TRP A 692 21.16 -17.23 33.09
CA TRP A 692 21.60 -17.08 31.71
C TRP A 692 23.13 -17.15 31.64
N THR A 693 23.67 -17.90 30.68
CA THR A 693 25.09 -17.84 30.33
C THR A 693 25.25 -17.62 28.83
N ASN A 694 26.34 -16.99 28.40
CA ASN A 694 26.68 -16.83 26.98
C ASN A 694 27.12 -18.17 26.29
N THR A 695 26.79 -19.31 26.91
CA THR A 695 27.00 -20.64 26.34
C THR A 695 26.03 -20.84 25.17
N ALA A 696 26.53 -21.37 24.05
CA ALA A 696 25.74 -21.57 22.82
C ALA A 696 25.03 -20.30 22.29
N GLY A 697 25.62 -19.12 22.50
CA GLY A 697 25.06 -17.83 22.07
C GLY A 697 23.97 -17.26 22.99
N GLY A 698 23.77 -17.85 24.17
CA GLY A 698 22.81 -17.41 25.17
C GLY A 698 21.86 -18.53 25.57
N THR A 699 22.07 -19.10 26.76
CA THR A 699 21.27 -20.20 27.30
C THR A 699 20.75 -19.84 28.69
N CYS A 700 19.43 -19.86 28.83
CA CYS A 700 18.70 -19.81 30.11
C CYS A 700 18.62 -21.21 30.71
N TRP A 701 19.26 -21.41 31.85
CA TRP A 701 19.18 -22.60 32.67
C TRP A 701 18.08 -22.39 33.72
N LEU A 702 16.89 -22.92 33.45
CA LEU A 702 15.66 -22.70 34.22
C LEU A 702 15.61 -23.67 35.41
N LYS A 703 15.49 -23.16 36.64
CA LYS A 703 15.75 -23.91 37.87
C LYS A 703 14.57 -23.88 38.84
N ASN A 704 14.38 -25.00 39.56
CA ASN A 704 13.34 -25.13 40.59
C ASN A 704 13.80 -24.69 41.99
N ALA A 705 15.11 -24.50 42.21
CA ALA A 705 15.68 -23.95 43.42
C ALA A 705 17.06 -23.34 43.16
N ALA A 706 17.46 -22.35 43.96
CA ALA A 706 18.82 -21.83 43.92
C ALA A 706 19.79 -22.85 44.56
N GLY A 707 20.78 -23.32 43.80
CA GLY A 707 21.89 -24.12 44.32
C GLY A 707 22.98 -23.25 44.98
N PRO A 708 24.20 -23.80 45.22
CA PRO A 708 25.34 -22.99 45.61
C PRO A 708 25.68 -21.96 44.54
N SER A 709 25.86 -20.69 44.93
CA SER A 709 26.23 -19.60 44.02
C SER A 709 27.74 -19.59 43.76
N SER A 710 28.12 -19.21 42.55
CA SER A 710 29.52 -19.04 42.14
C SER A 710 29.68 -17.81 41.24
N SER A 711 30.78 -17.08 41.43
CA SER A 711 31.13 -15.96 40.55
C SER A 711 31.62 -16.50 39.21
N LYS A 712 30.98 -16.06 38.12
CA LYS A 712 31.21 -16.54 36.76
C LYS A 712 31.00 -15.38 35.77
N PRO A 713 32.08 -14.71 35.33
CA PRO A 713 32.00 -13.58 34.41
C PRO A 713 31.18 -13.89 33.16
N GLY A 714 30.21 -13.02 32.84
CA GLY A 714 29.27 -13.17 31.73
C GLY A 714 28.02 -14.01 32.01
N ALA A 715 27.90 -14.63 33.20
CA ALA A 715 26.62 -15.21 33.64
C ALA A 715 25.68 -14.11 34.17
N LYS A 716 24.36 -14.31 34.06
CA LYS A 716 23.35 -13.37 34.56
C LYS A 716 22.12 -14.13 35.07
N SER A 717 21.86 -14.11 36.37
CA SER A 717 20.76 -14.84 37.00
C SER A 717 19.60 -13.92 37.38
N GLY A 718 18.40 -14.47 37.51
CA GLY A 718 17.20 -13.69 37.87
C GLY A 718 16.04 -14.58 38.33
N PHE A 719 15.17 -14.05 39.18
CA PHE A 719 14.13 -14.80 39.87
C PHE A 719 12.73 -14.41 39.37
N THR A 720 11.87 -15.39 39.11
CA THR A 720 10.47 -15.15 38.72
C THR A 720 9.67 -14.73 39.94
N THR A 721 9.24 -13.47 39.95
CA THR A 721 8.52 -12.78 41.03
C THR A 721 9.17 -12.85 42.41
N SER A 722 9.56 -11.68 42.94
CA SER A 722 9.53 -11.48 44.39
C SER A 722 8.11 -11.79 44.90
N PRO A 723 7.97 -12.43 46.08
CA PRO A 723 6.67 -12.69 46.68
C PRO A 723 5.85 -11.41 46.87
N PRO A 724 4.50 -11.50 46.92
CA PRO A 724 3.66 -10.33 47.14
C PRO A 724 3.99 -9.66 48.47
N LEU A 725 4.01 -8.32 48.51
CA LEU A 725 4.35 -7.51 49.69
C LEU A 725 3.45 -7.74 50.92
N SER A 726 2.42 -8.60 50.85
CA SER A 726 1.64 -9.11 51.98
C SER A 726 2.35 -10.19 52.81
N SER A 727 3.44 -10.77 52.29
CA SER A 727 4.12 -11.95 52.86
C SER A 727 5.43 -11.62 53.58
N CYS A 728 5.79 -10.35 53.70
CA CYS A 728 6.84 -9.84 54.58
C CYS A 728 6.31 -8.65 55.39
N GLY A 729 6.76 -8.52 56.63
CA GLY A 729 6.40 -7.41 57.50
C GLY A 729 6.90 -6.06 56.98
N ALA A 730 6.31 -4.97 57.48
CA ALA A 730 6.76 -3.62 57.16
C ALA A 730 8.24 -3.43 57.58
N PRO A 731 9.10 -2.81 56.73
CA PRO A 731 10.50 -2.59 57.08
C PRO A 731 10.68 -1.71 58.33
N LEU A 732 11.42 -2.23 59.30
CA LEU A 732 11.85 -1.53 60.51
C LEU A 732 13.19 -0.84 60.23
N ALA A 733 13.19 0.48 60.18
CA ALA A 733 14.40 1.27 60.02
C ALA A 733 15.25 1.27 61.30
N ASN A 734 16.58 1.40 61.13
CA ASN A 734 17.57 1.41 62.19
C ASN A 734 17.47 0.23 63.17
N THR A 735 17.12 -0.96 62.67
CA THR A 735 16.82 -2.15 63.49
C THR A 735 17.52 -3.39 62.91
N ASP A 736 18.14 -4.20 63.77
CA ASP A 736 18.72 -5.51 63.43
C ASP A 736 18.13 -6.61 64.34
N PHE A 737 17.88 -7.79 63.78
CA PHE A 737 17.54 -8.99 64.55
C PHE A 737 18.85 -9.77 64.82
N ASP A 738 19.58 -9.37 65.85
CA ASP A 738 20.96 -9.80 66.06
C ASP A 738 21.08 -11.30 66.42
N GLY A 739 22.19 -11.93 66.03
CA GLY A 739 22.59 -13.27 66.47
C GLY A 739 21.78 -14.47 65.94
N GLN A 740 21.01 -14.32 64.84
CA GLN A 740 20.14 -15.39 64.32
C GLN A 740 20.36 -15.76 62.85
N ASP A 741 21.52 -15.44 62.27
CA ASP A 741 21.79 -15.63 60.84
C ASP A 741 21.77 -17.11 60.41
N VAL A 742 20.89 -17.46 59.48
CA VAL A 742 20.82 -18.79 58.82
C VAL A 742 21.46 -18.79 57.43
N ALA A 743 21.61 -17.62 56.82
CA ALA A 743 22.31 -17.41 55.55
C ALA A 743 22.55 -15.91 55.33
N ASN A 744 23.46 -15.55 54.43
CA ASN A 744 23.53 -14.22 53.86
C ASN A 744 23.39 -14.27 52.33
N VAL A 745 22.82 -13.22 51.74
CA VAL A 745 22.52 -13.14 50.29
C VAL A 745 22.83 -11.73 49.79
N PRO A 746 23.56 -11.57 48.67
CA PRO A 746 23.79 -10.25 48.07
C PRO A 746 22.49 -9.59 47.61
N GLY A 747 22.22 -8.38 48.10
CA GLY A 747 20.98 -7.65 47.86
C GLY A 747 20.73 -6.59 48.93
N GLY A 748 20.46 -5.35 48.52
CA GLY A 748 20.29 -4.21 49.45
C GLY A 748 18.86 -3.73 49.68
N THR A 749 17.85 -4.44 49.18
CA THR A 749 16.45 -3.97 49.24
C THR A 749 15.53 -4.95 49.97
N PRO A 750 14.53 -4.46 50.72
CA PRO A 750 13.53 -5.30 51.38
C PRO A 750 12.88 -6.35 50.48
N ALA A 751 12.62 -6.04 49.21
CA ALA A 751 12.05 -6.99 48.25
C ALA A 751 13.00 -8.16 47.92
N VAL A 752 14.31 -7.90 47.74
CA VAL A 752 15.30 -8.97 47.51
C VAL A 752 15.41 -9.87 48.73
N CYS A 753 15.53 -9.29 49.92
CA CYS A 753 15.73 -10.04 51.16
C CYS A 753 14.47 -10.79 51.60
N CYS A 754 13.28 -10.24 51.33
CA CYS A 754 11.99 -10.91 51.47
C CYS A 754 11.92 -12.18 50.61
N ALA A 755 12.20 -12.07 49.31
CA ALA A 755 12.21 -13.21 48.39
C ALA A 755 13.22 -14.28 48.83
N ALA A 756 14.46 -13.87 49.13
CA ALA A 756 15.51 -14.77 49.59
C ALA A 756 15.15 -15.51 50.90
N CYS A 757 14.53 -14.81 51.85
CA CYS A 757 14.05 -15.43 53.09
C CYS A 757 12.87 -16.38 52.84
N GLN A 758 11.96 -16.09 51.91
CA GLN A 758 10.89 -17.02 51.56
C GLN A 758 11.41 -18.29 50.92
N SER A 759 12.37 -18.18 49.99
CA SER A 759 13.03 -19.33 49.37
C SER A 759 13.89 -20.16 50.34
N ASN A 760 14.32 -19.61 51.48
CA ASN A 760 15.09 -20.35 52.49
C ASN A 760 14.14 -20.96 53.57
N PRO A 761 14.01 -22.30 53.68
CA PRO A 761 13.06 -22.92 54.61
C PRO A 761 13.29 -22.54 56.08
N ALA A 762 14.55 -22.38 56.51
CA ALA A 762 14.92 -22.04 57.88
C ALA A 762 14.76 -20.54 58.22
N CYS A 763 14.53 -19.68 57.22
CA CYS A 763 14.37 -18.24 57.41
C CYS A 763 12.94 -17.84 57.79
N ASN A 764 12.81 -16.93 58.76
CA ASN A 764 11.57 -16.32 59.22
C ASN A 764 11.64 -14.78 59.34
N ALA A 765 12.83 -14.17 59.22
CA ALA A 765 13.04 -12.72 59.20
C ALA A 765 14.35 -12.37 58.47
N TYR A 766 14.62 -11.10 58.18
CA TYR A 766 15.91 -10.65 57.63
C TYR A 766 16.32 -9.27 58.15
N SER A 767 17.61 -8.95 58.01
CA SER A 767 18.20 -7.63 58.26
C SER A 767 19.11 -7.23 57.10
N ILE A 768 19.15 -5.95 56.76
CA ILE A 768 19.85 -5.41 55.57
C ILE A 768 20.91 -4.43 56.02
N TRP A 769 22.16 -4.70 55.63
CA TRP A 769 23.29 -3.79 55.85
C TRP A 769 24.32 -3.93 54.73
N ASN A 770 24.91 -2.83 54.28
CA ASN A 770 25.92 -2.77 53.20
C ASN A 770 25.56 -3.60 51.94
N ASN A 771 24.33 -3.48 51.45
CA ASN A 771 23.79 -4.24 50.32
C ASN A 771 23.82 -5.78 50.48
N ILE A 772 23.78 -6.28 51.73
CA ILE A 772 23.67 -7.71 52.04
C ILE A 772 22.40 -7.97 52.87
N CYS A 773 21.62 -8.96 52.45
CA CYS A 773 20.53 -9.56 53.20
C CYS A 773 21.09 -10.60 54.18
N TRP A 774 20.98 -10.35 55.48
CA TRP A 774 21.25 -11.31 56.54
C TRP A 774 19.93 -12.00 56.90
N LEU A 775 19.77 -13.24 56.43
CA LEU A 775 18.56 -14.05 56.61
C LEU A 775 18.59 -14.67 58.00
N LYS A 776 17.49 -14.57 58.75
CA LYS A 776 17.41 -14.90 60.18
C LYS A 776 16.43 -16.04 60.45
N SER A 777 16.75 -16.91 61.42
CA SER A 777 15.83 -17.97 61.91
C SER A 777 14.61 -17.43 62.65
N GLY A 778 14.65 -16.19 63.14
CA GLY A 778 13.56 -15.53 63.84
C GLY A 778 13.81 -14.03 64.04
N SER A 779 12.86 -13.35 64.69
CA SER A 779 12.87 -11.89 64.92
C SER A 779 12.84 -11.51 66.40
N ASN A 780 13.20 -12.44 67.29
CA ASN A 780 12.92 -12.33 68.73
C ASN A 780 13.94 -11.47 69.50
N ALA A 781 14.95 -10.90 68.83
CA ALA A 781 15.99 -10.06 69.42
C ALA A 781 16.25 -8.77 68.60
N PRO A 782 15.25 -7.89 68.42
CA PRO A 782 15.45 -6.61 67.75
C PRO A 782 16.31 -5.68 68.62
N ARG A 783 17.37 -5.10 68.03
CA ARG A 783 18.12 -3.99 68.64
C ARG A 783 18.27 -2.82 67.69
N SER A 784 18.45 -1.63 68.26
CA SER A 784 18.71 -0.42 67.50
C SER A 784 20.10 -0.50 66.85
N ALA A 785 20.16 -0.29 65.53
CA ALA A 785 21.34 -0.38 64.69
C ALA A 785 21.20 0.60 63.52
N LEU A 786 21.82 1.78 63.65
CA LEU A 786 21.73 2.88 62.68
C LEU A 786 22.17 2.44 61.28
N GLY A 787 21.32 2.69 60.28
CA GLY A 787 21.55 2.30 58.88
C GLY A 787 21.20 0.84 58.54
N VAL A 788 20.72 0.04 59.50
CA VAL A 788 20.22 -1.33 59.25
C VAL A 788 18.69 -1.30 59.06
N VAL A 789 18.17 -2.08 58.11
CA VAL A 789 16.72 -2.23 57.87
C VAL A 789 16.32 -3.69 58.02
N ALA A 790 15.32 -4.01 58.85
CA ALA A 790 14.92 -5.40 59.10
C ALA A 790 13.40 -5.64 58.93
N ALA A 791 13.00 -6.88 58.62
CA ALA A 791 11.59 -7.27 58.55
C ALA A 791 11.36 -8.76 58.82
N THR A 792 10.16 -9.12 59.27
CA THR A 792 9.69 -10.51 59.42
C THR A 792 9.15 -11.07 58.09
N VAL A 793 9.01 -12.39 57.99
CA VAL A 793 8.55 -13.08 56.78
C VAL A 793 7.47 -14.11 57.11
N ASN A 794 6.29 -13.93 56.53
CA ASN A 794 5.08 -14.71 56.80
C ASN A 794 4.96 -15.87 55.80
N LYS A 795 5.02 -17.12 56.29
CA LYS A 795 4.87 -18.34 55.47
C LYS A 795 3.70 -19.22 55.93
N CYS A 796 2.59 -18.56 56.26
CA CYS A 796 1.30 -19.19 56.53
C CYS A 796 0.22 -18.45 55.74
N SER A 797 -0.94 -19.08 55.57
CA SER A 797 -2.12 -18.43 55.00
C SER A 797 -2.48 -17.16 55.78
N ALA A 798 -3.34 -16.33 55.18
CA ALA A 798 -4.05 -15.31 55.94
C ALA A 798 -4.67 -15.93 57.20
N LEU A 799 -4.64 -15.17 58.29
CA LEU A 799 -5.22 -15.56 59.58
C LEU A 799 -6.75 -15.56 59.45
N GLU A 800 -7.36 -16.73 59.66
CA GLU A 800 -8.81 -16.93 59.74
C GLU A 800 -9.26 -16.57 61.17
N SER A 801 -9.81 -15.37 61.35
CA SER A 801 -10.38 -14.90 62.63
C SER A 801 -11.70 -15.59 62.94
N ASP A 802 -11.94 -15.84 64.22
CA ASP A 802 -13.10 -16.55 64.77
C ASP A 802 -13.30 -17.96 64.18
N VAL A 803 -12.21 -18.62 63.78
CA VAL A 803 -12.20 -19.97 63.22
C VAL A 803 -11.25 -20.85 64.02
N ASP A 804 -11.76 -21.99 64.49
CA ASP A 804 -10.98 -23.09 65.08
C ASP A 804 -10.87 -24.23 64.06
N TYR A 805 -9.73 -24.92 64.03
CA TYR A 805 -9.53 -26.10 63.19
C TYR A 805 -9.61 -27.34 64.09
N PHE A 806 -10.68 -28.12 64.00
CA PHE A 806 -10.93 -29.17 64.98
C PHE A 806 -9.99 -30.38 64.82
N GLY A 807 -9.28 -30.72 65.90
CA GLY A 807 -8.41 -31.90 66.02
C GLY A 807 -7.07 -31.78 65.29
N ASN A 808 -6.41 -32.94 65.12
CA ASN A 808 -5.06 -33.10 64.55
C ASN A 808 -3.92 -32.45 65.36
N ASP A 809 -4.12 -32.12 66.64
CA ASP A 809 -3.12 -31.46 67.47
C ASP A 809 -1.82 -32.29 67.69
N LEU A 810 -0.68 -31.61 67.58
CA LEU A 810 0.69 -32.11 67.78
C LEU A 810 1.35 -31.59 69.08
N GLY A 811 0.64 -30.73 69.80
CA GLY A 811 1.09 -30.00 70.98
C GLY A 811 0.75 -28.51 70.89
N SER A 812 1.10 -27.75 71.92
CA SER A 812 0.92 -26.30 71.95
C SER A 812 2.19 -25.56 72.37
N ALA A 813 2.26 -24.27 72.02
CA ALA A 813 3.36 -23.38 72.37
C ALA A 813 2.83 -21.97 72.69
N PRO A 814 3.37 -21.27 73.69
CA PRO A 814 2.94 -19.90 74.01
C PRO A 814 3.39 -18.91 72.93
N ALA A 815 2.51 -17.97 72.57
CA ALA A 815 2.84 -16.81 71.74
C ALA A 815 1.88 -15.66 72.04
N ALA A 816 2.41 -14.45 72.25
CA ALA A 816 1.62 -13.27 72.60
C ALA A 816 0.55 -12.88 71.55
N ALA A 817 0.72 -13.29 70.29
CA ALA A 817 -0.23 -13.06 69.20
C ALA A 817 -0.21 -14.21 68.18
N ALA A 818 -1.33 -14.40 67.49
CA ALA A 818 -1.51 -15.46 66.47
C ALA A 818 -0.48 -15.41 65.32
N THR A 819 0.04 -14.23 64.98
CA THR A 819 1.09 -14.04 63.97
C THR A 819 2.38 -14.79 64.31
N GLY A 820 2.72 -14.96 65.59
CA GLY A 820 3.90 -15.71 66.03
C GLY A 820 3.78 -17.23 65.87
N CYS A 821 2.56 -17.76 65.77
CA CYS A 821 2.32 -19.20 65.69
C CYS A 821 2.80 -19.85 64.39
N CYS A 822 2.92 -19.06 63.32
CA CYS A 822 3.38 -19.58 62.03
C CYS A 822 4.80 -20.17 62.14
N ALA A 823 5.74 -19.42 62.73
CA ALA A 823 7.11 -19.88 62.93
C ALA A 823 7.18 -21.08 63.90
N LEU A 824 6.37 -21.06 64.97
CA LEU A 824 6.29 -22.16 65.94
C LEU A 824 5.76 -23.46 65.30
N CYS A 825 4.77 -23.37 64.41
CA CYS A 825 4.32 -24.53 63.63
C CYS A 825 5.41 -24.98 62.65
N ARG A 826 5.97 -24.09 61.83
CA ARG A 826 7.00 -24.46 60.84
C ARG A 826 8.24 -25.12 61.45
N ASN A 827 8.61 -24.77 62.68
CA ASN A 827 9.72 -25.38 63.40
C ASN A 827 9.35 -26.71 64.11
N ARG A 828 8.06 -27.07 64.17
CA ARG A 828 7.57 -28.34 64.74
C ARG A 828 7.38 -29.35 63.61
N ALA A 829 8.25 -30.36 63.56
CA ALA A 829 8.19 -31.44 62.57
C ALA A 829 6.77 -32.04 62.46
N GLY A 830 6.25 -32.09 61.22
CA GLY A 830 4.91 -32.59 60.92
C GLY A 830 3.76 -31.58 61.07
N CYS A 831 3.99 -30.38 61.62
CA CYS A 831 2.96 -29.35 61.76
C CYS A 831 2.65 -28.68 60.41
N LYS A 832 1.36 -28.56 60.09
CA LYS A 832 0.84 -27.99 58.83
C LYS A 832 -0.22 -26.90 59.06
N SER A 833 -0.65 -26.69 60.29
CA SER A 833 -1.59 -25.63 60.66
C SER A 833 -1.54 -25.32 62.15
N PHE A 834 -2.11 -24.21 62.56
CA PHE A 834 -2.32 -23.90 63.96
C PHE A 834 -3.65 -23.20 64.19
N SER A 835 -4.10 -23.23 65.44
CA SER A 835 -5.19 -22.40 65.96
C SER A 835 -4.67 -21.67 67.19
N TRP A 836 -4.70 -20.34 67.21
CA TRP A 836 -4.28 -19.54 68.35
C TRP A 836 -5.49 -19.09 69.16
N PHE A 837 -5.38 -19.19 70.49
CA PHE A 837 -6.39 -18.66 71.40
C PHE A 837 -5.70 -18.16 72.68
N GLN A 838 -6.05 -16.95 73.12
CA GLN A 838 -5.62 -16.35 74.40
C GLN A 838 -4.13 -16.56 74.76
N GLY A 839 -3.23 -16.28 73.81
CA GLY A 839 -1.78 -16.35 74.04
C GLY A 839 -1.13 -17.72 73.79
N VAL A 840 -1.88 -18.71 73.28
CA VAL A 840 -1.38 -20.07 73.04
C VAL A 840 -1.66 -20.52 71.60
N CYS A 841 -0.63 -20.99 70.91
CA CYS A 841 -0.71 -21.66 69.61
C CYS A 841 -0.94 -23.16 69.80
N TYR A 842 -2.06 -23.69 69.32
CA TYR A 842 -2.34 -25.13 69.25
C TYR A 842 -1.94 -25.63 67.86
N LEU A 843 -0.77 -26.27 67.80
CA LEU A 843 -0.07 -26.70 66.59
C LEU A 843 -0.65 -28.03 66.09
N LYS A 844 -0.91 -28.18 64.80
CA LYS A 844 -1.69 -29.29 64.21
C LYS A 844 -1.01 -29.90 62.99
N SER A 845 -1.17 -31.22 62.81
CA SER A 845 -0.57 -31.99 61.70
C SER A 845 -1.31 -31.85 60.37
N ALA A 846 -2.54 -31.33 60.37
CA ALA A 846 -3.36 -31.04 59.20
C ALA A 846 -4.45 -29.99 59.54
N LYS A 847 -4.98 -29.29 58.53
CA LYS A 847 -6.21 -28.49 58.69
C LYS A 847 -7.38 -29.46 58.92
N GLY A 848 -7.86 -29.52 60.17
CA GLY A 848 -9.08 -30.23 60.53
C GLY A 848 -10.34 -29.53 60.04
N ALA A 849 -11.50 -30.10 60.35
CA ALA A 849 -12.79 -29.47 60.04
C ALA A 849 -12.86 -28.08 60.71
N SER A 850 -13.21 -27.04 59.95
CA SER A 850 -13.26 -25.67 60.45
C SER A 850 -14.61 -25.39 61.13
N SER A 851 -14.58 -24.78 62.31
CA SER A 851 -15.78 -24.35 63.04
C SER A 851 -15.62 -22.91 63.52
N THR A 852 -16.71 -22.14 63.49
CA THR A 852 -16.72 -20.76 63.98
C THR A 852 -16.63 -20.76 65.51
N LYS A 853 -15.62 -20.07 66.05
CA LYS A 853 -15.38 -19.96 67.50
C LYS A 853 -14.68 -18.65 67.82
N THR A 854 -15.45 -17.72 68.40
CA THR A 854 -15.02 -16.34 68.64
C THR A 854 -13.74 -16.25 69.47
N GLY A 855 -12.80 -15.42 69.01
CA GLY A 855 -11.49 -15.20 69.62
C GLY A 855 -10.40 -16.20 69.20
N VAL A 856 -10.74 -17.29 68.49
CA VAL A 856 -9.74 -18.22 67.93
C VAL A 856 -9.29 -17.72 66.56
N ILE A 857 -7.98 -17.72 66.33
CA ILE A 857 -7.38 -17.27 65.06
C ILE A 857 -6.53 -18.39 64.49
N SER A 858 -6.93 -18.98 63.37
CA SER A 858 -6.25 -20.13 62.76
C SER A 858 -5.58 -19.80 61.43
N ALA A 859 -4.55 -20.56 61.07
CA ALA A 859 -3.97 -20.52 59.72
C ALA A 859 -3.28 -21.85 59.37
N VAL A 860 -3.14 -22.10 58.06
CA VAL A 860 -2.34 -23.22 57.55
C VAL A 860 -0.93 -22.75 57.22
N VAL A 861 0.05 -23.62 57.42
CA VAL A 861 1.38 -23.43 56.84
C VAL A 861 1.25 -23.62 55.34
N ILE A 862 1.59 -22.57 54.58
CA ILE A 862 1.78 -22.66 53.14
C ILE A 862 3.26 -22.98 52.95
N ALA A 863 3.53 -24.14 52.34
CA ALA A 863 4.84 -24.77 52.32
C ALA A 863 5.93 -23.89 51.65
#